data_AF-A0A066WHU4-F1
#
_entry.id   AF-A0A066WHU4-F1
#
_cell.length_a   1.000
_cell.length_b   1.000
_cell.length_c   1.000
_cell.angle_alpha   90.00
_cell.angle_beta   90.00
_cell.angle_gamma   90.00
#
_symmetry.space_group_name_H-M   'P 1'
#
loop_
_entity.id
_entity.type
_entity.pdbx_description
1 polymer ?
#
loop_
_entity_poly.entity_id
_entity_poly.type
_entity_poly.pdbx_seq_one_letter_code
_entity_poly.pdbx_strand_id
1 'polypeptide(L)'
;MTIRLSCLPSLPLPSRSSLHLFWHGFVSSASPKMASHPKMVPQETVNNKRIDLSLDRIRTLLQRLGAPQDKFPIVHIAGTNGKGSTSAYIDSLLQHTIGIRTGRFNSPHLREERDCCRVNGQVITKGVWAQAGEQVAAADAGLTEGLTEEQLSLHSTPFELLVARAFVSYALLPQAEAPAVLIVEVGLGGRLDATNVFSPRNVLASVICPVDRDHEALLGSDLAGIASHKAGIIPGGGLCVIADQRRADDPQSINTEVDLACLRAAQGEQTPTGSHAATILNAIRQAAIERGARLVKGYVPWGALSPTQLNSSSSGPIRQPTAALRIRYAPTLFPSVLPTKPGHYVARAGDPPVSGPAIRLPATRAAMTGACTALQTLFSIARDEPPSAFGAAGSDAHEELKLQIAFALREESEREQRIQQALDTVRWEGRCAWLDVRVPHDVSVVSPEEGMIESEGPVPGGAAADHPETSRPSPPACIKILVDGAHNSASALALRQYIDLCISPPSSSSGDRPITVTWLMAFSKGKDISGMLHALLSSSLSSSLDESITKLSINEATNQRPQPLVRNRVGFLPFSTPVEGMPWVQSARPDECLAQLDSLDATLASSLADAKTFERLEDALQWAAQGAKDMSLEGKEEEAVHLIVLCGSLYLVGDLYRFQERRIEP
;
A
#
# COMPACT_ATOMS: atom_id res chain seq x y z
N MET A 1 39.87 -42.22 10.61
CA MET A 1 41.02 -41.39 10.97
C MET A 1 40.54 -40.50 12.11
N THR A 2 40.92 -40.85 13.34
CA THR A 2 40.30 -40.39 14.59
C THR A 2 41.40 -39.86 15.49
N ILE A 3 41.39 -38.56 15.83
CA ILE A 3 42.30 -37.93 16.82
C ILE A 3 41.51 -36.79 17.48
N ARG A 4 40.96 -36.97 18.69
CA ARG A 4 41.51 -36.73 20.06
C ARG A 4 41.73 -35.25 20.42
N LEU A 5 40.89 -34.80 21.37
CA LEU A 5 41.00 -33.57 22.17
C LEU A 5 42.12 -33.65 23.22
N SER A 6 42.69 -32.49 23.56
CA SER A 6 43.47 -32.25 24.79
C SER A 6 43.07 -30.94 25.47
N CYS A 7 42.66 -31.07 26.75
CA CYS A 7 42.54 -30.10 27.86
C CYS A 7 43.84 -29.29 28.11
N LEU A 8 43.97 -28.18 28.87
CA LEU A 8 43.27 -27.31 29.87
C LEU A 8 44.21 -26.06 30.09
N PRO A 9 43.95 -24.96 30.86
CA PRO A 9 43.35 -24.95 32.20
C PRO A 9 42.34 -23.81 32.55
N SER A 10 41.65 -24.09 33.65
CA SER A 10 40.56 -23.39 34.32
C SER A 10 40.99 -22.39 35.40
N LEU A 11 40.17 -21.34 35.65
CA LEU A 11 39.76 -20.72 36.94
C LEU A 11 39.11 -19.32 36.69
N PRO A 12 38.26 -18.74 37.58
CA PRO A 12 37.07 -19.26 38.27
C PRO A 12 35.80 -18.40 38.00
N LEU A 13 34.61 -18.96 38.26
CA LEU A 13 33.31 -18.27 38.27
C LEU A 13 33.03 -17.61 39.64
N PRO A 14 32.36 -16.43 39.69
CA PRO A 14 31.61 -16.02 40.86
C PRO A 14 30.08 -16.16 40.65
N SER A 15 29.43 -16.49 41.76
CA SER A 15 28.04 -16.84 41.96
C SER A 15 27.04 -15.68 41.81
N ARG A 16 25.81 -16.03 41.43
CA ARG A 16 24.61 -15.19 41.54
C ARG A 16 24.32 -14.81 42.99
N SER A 17 24.26 -13.51 43.30
CA SER A 17 23.28 -12.93 44.22
C SER A 17 23.36 -11.40 44.19
N SER A 18 22.19 -10.77 44.34
CA SER A 18 21.96 -9.36 44.70
C SER A 18 21.74 -8.38 43.55
N LEU A 19 20.44 -8.27 43.23
CA LEU A 19 19.74 -7.11 42.69
C LEU A 19 19.96 -5.83 43.54
N HIS A 20 19.67 -4.71 42.88
CA HIS A 20 19.10 -3.46 43.41
C HIS A 20 20.02 -2.36 43.97
N LEU A 21 19.69 -1.14 43.50
CA LEU A 21 20.00 0.22 43.96
C LEU A 21 21.18 0.94 43.30
N PHE A 22 20.86 1.90 42.44
CA PHE A 22 21.33 3.30 42.58
C PHE A 22 20.37 4.23 41.80
N TRP A 23 19.30 4.69 42.47
CA TRP A 23 18.56 5.91 42.15
C TRP A 23 18.02 6.49 43.48
N HIS A 24 18.15 7.82 43.64
CA HIS A 24 17.79 8.72 44.76
C HIS A 24 18.93 8.95 45.76
N GLY A 25 19.27 10.17 46.18
CA GLY A 25 18.74 11.50 45.90
C GLY A 25 19.41 12.44 46.91
N PHE A 26 19.89 13.60 46.49
CA PHE A 26 20.32 14.65 47.42
C PHE A 26 19.23 15.72 47.47
N VAL A 27 18.42 15.65 48.53
CA VAL A 27 17.62 16.75 49.06
C VAL A 27 18.48 17.46 50.09
N SER A 28 18.70 18.77 49.94
CA SER A 28 19.19 19.64 51.01
C SER A 28 18.13 20.70 51.30
N SER A 29 17.84 20.85 52.59
CA SER A 29 16.77 21.63 53.18
C SER A 29 17.16 23.10 53.38
N ALA A 30 16.42 24.02 52.75
CA ALA A 30 16.15 25.35 53.30
C ALA A 30 14.96 26.00 52.58
N SER A 31 13.96 26.42 53.34
CA SER A 31 12.94 27.44 52.98
C SER A 31 12.96 28.48 54.12
N PRO A 32 12.58 29.77 53.95
CA PRO A 32 11.55 30.26 53.02
C PRO A 32 11.81 31.64 52.36
N LYS A 33 11.05 31.96 51.29
CA LYS A 33 10.19 33.18 51.15
C LYS A 33 9.60 33.27 49.75
N MET A 34 8.29 33.51 49.70
CA MET A 34 7.48 33.77 48.50
C MET A 34 7.88 35.08 47.82
N ALA A 35 8.06 35.06 46.49
CA ALA A 35 7.75 36.19 45.60
C ALA A 35 7.68 35.77 44.12
N SER A 36 6.51 36.00 43.51
CA SER A 36 6.24 36.41 42.12
C SER A 36 6.80 35.64 40.90
N HIS A 37 5.84 35.04 40.18
CA HIS A 37 5.76 34.80 38.71
C HIS A 37 6.82 33.93 38.02
N PRO A 38 6.44 32.74 37.49
CA PRO A 38 7.30 32.02 36.55
C PRO A 38 7.27 32.74 35.20
N LYS A 39 8.44 33.20 34.75
CA LYS A 39 8.64 33.62 33.35
C LYS A 39 8.31 32.44 32.44
N MET A 40 7.38 32.64 31.52
CA MET A 40 7.12 31.71 30.42
C MET A 40 8.42 31.42 29.69
N VAL A 41 8.80 30.14 29.67
CA VAL A 41 9.73 29.62 28.66
C VAL A 41 8.99 29.73 27.33
N PRO A 42 9.53 30.40 26.30
CA PRO A 42 8.87 30.44 24.99
C PRO A 42 8.73 29.00 24.50
N GLN A 43 7.50 28.59 24.18
CA GLN A 43 7.26 27.40 23.38
C GLN A 43 8.09 27.54 22.11
N GLU A 44 9.03 26.61 21.91
CA GLU A 44 9.71 26.47 20.62
C GLU A 44 8.62 26.22 19.58
N THR A 45 8.41 27.22 18.73
CA THR A 45 7.63 27.11 17.52
C THR A 45 8.19 25.95 16.72
N VAL A 46 7.41 24.87 16.60
CA VAL A 46 7.65 23.78 15.66
C VAL A 46 7.76 24.42 14.27
N ASN A 47 8.99 24.66 13.84
CA ASN A 47 9.26 25.19 12.52
C ASN A 47 8.67 24.21 11.52
N ASN A 48 7.68 24.68 10.77
CA ASN A 48 7.05 23.98 9.66
C ASN A 48 8.09 23.85 8.52
N LYS A 49 9.14 23.03 8.73
CA LYS A 49 10.18 22.78 7.74
C LYS A 49 9.52 22.07 6.56
N ARG A 50 9.32 22.84 5.48
CA ARG A 50 8.96 22.34 4.16
C ARG A 50 9.91 21.18 3.81
N ILE A 51 9.38 20.05 3.34
CA ILE A 51 10.19 18.88 2.96
C ILE A 51 11.18 19.34 1.89
N ASP A 52 12.47 19.31 2.22
CA ASP A 52 13.57 19.66 1.33
C ASP A 52 14.06 18.40 0.62
N LEU A 53 13.60 18.19 -0.62
CA LEU A 53 13.97 17.02 -1.42
C LEU A 53 15.35 17.23 -2.06
N SER A 54 16.37 16.56 -1.51
CA SER A 54 17.71 16.49 -2.08
C SER A 54 18.26 15.07 -1.92
N LEU A 55 19.17 14.67 -2.81
CA LEU A 55 19.89 13.40 -2.70
C LEU A 55 21.24 13.55 -1.99
N ASP A 56 21.72 14.77 -1.75
CA ASP A 56 23.08 14.99 -1.25
C ASP A 56 23.25 14.44 0.16
N ARG A 57 22.32 14.74 1.07
CA ARG A 57 22.34 14.24 2.46
C ARG A 57 22.36 12.72 2.51
N ILE A 58 21.39 12.07 1.86
CA ILE A 58 21.28 10.60 1.87
C ILE A 58 22.47 9.92 1.20
N ARG A 59 23.02 10.50 0.12
CA ARG A 59 24.23 9.96 -0.51
C ARG A 59 25.43 10.06 0.43
N THR A 60 25.62 11.19 1.10
CA THR A 60 26.69 11.34 2.09
C THR A 60 26.50 10.41 3.28
N LEU A 61 25.28 10.25 3.79
CA LEU A 61 24.97 9.31 4.86
C LEU A 61 25.31 7.87 4.47
N LEU A 62 24.87 7.42 3.29
CA LEU A 62 25.17 6.08 2.79
C LEU A 62 26.66 5.88 2.52
N GLN A 63 27.38 6.91 2.06
CA GLN A 63 28.84 6.87 1.93
C GLN A 63 29.53 6.64 3.28
N ARG A 64 29.10 7.35 4.34
CA ARG A 64 29.61 7.13 5.72
C ARG A 64 29.34 5.72 6.23
N LEU A 65 28.24 5.10 5.76
CA LEU A 65 27.85 3.73 6.09
C LEU A 65 28.51 2.67 5.19
N GLY A 66 29.46 3.05 4.33
CA GLY A 66 30.16 2.13 3.44
C GLY A 66 29.34 1.67 2.23
N ALA A 67 28.41 2.51 1.76
CA ALA A 67 27.55 2.29 0.59
C ALA A 67 26.80 0.94 0.62
N PRO A 68 26.00 0.65 1.66
CA PRO A 68 25.33 -0.65 1.81
C PRO A 68 24.40 -1.00 0.63
N GLN A 69 23.84 -0.01 -0.03
CA GLN A 69 22.95 -0.15 -1.19
C GLN A 69 23.66 -0.75 -2.42
N ASP A 70 24.98 -0.55 -2.57
CA ASP A 70 25.73 -1.00 -3.74
C ASP A 70 26.01 -2.51 -3.74
N LYS A 71 25.70 -3.20 -2.63
CA LYS A 71 25.86 -4.65 -2.47
C LYS A 71 24.78 -5.48 -3.17
N PHE A 72 23.68 -4.85 -3.57
CA PHE A 72 22.50 -5.56 -4.06
C PHE A 72 22.03 -5.04 -5.42
N PRO A 73 21.62 -5.93 -6.34
CA PRO A 73 20.80 -5.53 -7.46
C PRO A 73 19.39 -5.16 -6.99
N ILE A 74 18.69 -4.33 -7.77
CA ILE A 74 17.36 -3.83 -7.40
C ILE A 74 16.36 -3.88 -8.56
N VAL A 75 15.10 -4.02 -8.18
CA VAL A 75 13.95 -3.55 -8.95
C VAL A 75 13.41 -2.31 -8.25
N HIS A 76 13.49 -1.15 -8.91
CA HIS A 76 13.10 0.14 -8.34
C HIS A 76 11.70 0.55 -8.81
N ILE A 77 10.79 0.86 -7.90
CA ILE A 77 9.36 0.99 -8.23
C ILE A 77 8.85 2.38 -7.84
N ALA A 78 8.51 3.19 -8.84
CA ALA A 78 7.86 4.49 -8.68
C ALA A 78 6.41 4.43 -9.20
N GLY A 79 5.60 5.44 -8.87
CA GLY A 79 4.19 5.50 -9.24
C GLY A 79 3.37 6.32 -8.25
N THR A 80 2.12 6.62 -8.62
CA THR A 80 1.15 7.18 -7.65
C THR A 80 0.48 6.02 -6.93
N ASN A 81 -0.13 5.11 -7.69
CA ASN A 81 -0.83 3.94 -7.18
C ASN A 81 -0.12 2.64 -7.60
N GLY A 82 -0.41 1.54 -6.92
CA GLY A 82 0.04 0.20 -7.34
C GLY A 82 1.51 -0.16 -7.08
N LYS A 83 2.29 0.72 -6.46
CA LYS A 83 3.69 0.45 -6.07
C LYS A 83 3.81 -0.77 -5.14
N GLY A 84 3.15 -0.71 -3.98
CA GLY A 84 3.16 -1.81 -3.01
C GLY A 84 2.57 -3.14 -3.52
N SER A 85 1.52 -3.13 -4.35
CA SER A 85 1.02 -4.37 -4.97
C SER A 85 2.05 -4.95 -5.93
N THR A 86 2.63 -4.12 -6.79
CA THR A 86 3.63 -4.57 -7.77
C THR A 86 4.84 -5.16 -7.05
N SER A 87 5.33 -4.49 -5.98
CA SER A 87 6.45 -5.02 -5.21
C SER A 87 6.12 -6.33 -4.52
N ALA A 88 4.92 -6.49 -3.95
CA ALA A 88 4.49 -7.74 -3.32
C ALA A 88 4.35 -8.91 -4.31
N TYR A 89 3.88 -8.65 -5.54
CA TYR A 89 3.82 -9.67 -6.58
C TYR A 89 5.21 -10.07 -7.08
N ILE A 90 6.12 -9.11 -7.29
CA ILE A 90 7.52 -9.41 -7.65
C ILE A 90 8.21 -10.23 -6.56
N ASP A 91 8.02 -9.83 -5.30
CA ASP A 91 8.53 -10.50 -4.11
C ASP A 91 8.09 -11.97 -4.05
N SER A 92 6.79 -12.21 -4.16
CA SER A 92 6.20 -13.55 -4.13
C SER A 92 6.65 -14.42 -5.30
N LEU A 93 6.67 -13.86 -6.52
CA LEU A 93 7.09 -14.59 -7.72
C LEU A 93 8.56 -15.02 -7.62
N LEU A 94 9.47 -14.11 -7.24
CA LEU A 94 10.90 -14.43 -7.10
C LEU A 94 11.13 -15.51 -6.03
N GLN A 95 10.46 -15.41 -4.89
CA GLN A 95 10.59 -16.38 -3.81
C GLN A 95 10.04 -17.76 -4.19
N HIS A 96 8.82 -17.83 -4.71
CA HIS A 96 8.09 -19.09 -4.84
C HIS A 96 8.25 -19.77 -6.20
N THR A 97 8.57 -19.03 -7.26
CA THR A 97 8.79 -19.63 -8.59
C THR A 97 10.26 -19.92 -8.86
N ILE A 98 11.17 -19.11 -8.29
CA ILE A 98 12.61 -19.13 -8.59
C ILE A 98 13.43 -19.59 -7.37
N GLY A 99 12.92 -19.42 -6.14
CA GLY A 99 13.67 -19.73 -4.93
C GLY A 99 14.69 -18.64 -4.56
N ILE A 100 14.55 -17.44 -5.11
CA ILE A 100 15.46 -16.32 -4.86
C ILE A 100 15.06 -15.61 -3.58
N ARG A 101 16.06 -15.28 -2.74
CA ARG A 101 15.86 -14.50 -1.53
C ARG A 101 15.73 -13.02 -1.87
N THR A 102 14.62 -12.42 -1.46
CA THR A 102 14.28 -11.04 -1.79
C THR A 102 14.29 -10.16 -0.54
N GLY A 103 14.78 -8.93 -0.69
CA GLY A 103 14.64 -7.87 0.30
C GLY A 103 13.61 -6.88 -0.19
N ARG A 104 12.51 -6.68 0.52
CA ARG A 104 11.43 -5.77 0.09
C ARG A 104 11.35 -4.57 1.02
N PHE A 105 11.47 -3.37 0.43
CA PHE A 105 11.27 -2.09 1.10
C PHE A 105 9.97 -1.43 0.62
N ASN A 106 9.05 -1.15 1.55
CA ASN A 106 7.75 -0.50 1.28
C ASN A 106 7.52 0.67 2.24
N SER A 107 6.82 1.71 1.81
CA SER A 107 6.40 2.81 2.69
C SER A 107 4.99 3.32 2.33
N PRO A 108 4.22 3.87 3.29
CA PRO A 108 4.52 3.94 4.73
C PRO A 108 4.43 2.57 5.43
N HIS A 109 4.90 2.50 6.68
CA HIS A 109 4.64 1.37 7.57
C HIS A 109 3.21 1.41 8.12
N LEU A 110 2.62 0.25 8.43
CA LEU A 110 1.22 0.14 8.91
C LEU A 110 1.11 -0.27 10.38
N ARG A 111 2.01 -1.13 10.84
CA ARG A 111 2.02 -1.72 12.20
C ARG A 111 3.11 -1.10 13.06
N GLU A 112 4.35 -1.13 12.56
CA GLU A 112 5.53 -0.60 13.24
C GLU A 112 6.61 -0.25 12.21
N GLU A 113 7.51 0.67 12.53
CA GLU A 113 8.51 1.20 11.59
C GLU A 113 9.27 0.10 10.80
N ARG A 114 9.66 -1.00 11.45
CA ARG A 114 10.42 -2.09 10.82
C ARG A 114 9.65 -2.88 9.78
N ASP A 115 8.32 -2.83 9.76
CA ASP A 115 7.50 -3.59 8.81
C ASP A 115 7.77 -3.19 7.34
N CYS A 116 8.38 -2.01 7.14
CA CYS A 116 8.85 -1.48 5.89
C CYS A 116 9.99 -2.30 5.31
N CYS A 117 10.73 -3.06 6.14
CA CYS A 117 11.94 -3.78 5.78
C CYS A 117 11.75 -5.29 5.97
N ARG A 118 11.55 -6.00 4.85
CA ARG A 118 11.31 -7.45 4.86
C ARG A 118 12.36 -8.23 4.09
N VAL A 119 12.64 -9.46 4.52
CA VAL A 119 13.42 -10.45 3.77
C VAL A 119 12.60 -11.74 3.68
N ASN A 120 12.42 -12.29 2.48
CA ASN A 120 11.55 -13.44 2.23
C ASN A 120 10.14 -13.30 2.84
N GLY A 121 9.53 -12.12 2.65
CA GLY A 121 8.22 -11.79 3.21
C GLY A 121 8.19 -11.58 4.74
N GLN A 122 9.25 -11.91 5.48
CA GLN A 122 9.35 -11.75 6.93
C GLN A 122 9.92 -10.39 7.30
N VAL A 123 9.33 -9.75 8.30
CA VAL A 123 9.85 -8.49 8.85
C VAL A 123 11.20 -8.75 9.51
N ILE A 124 12.18 -7.87 9.26
CA ILE A 124 13.51 -8.03 9.84
C ILE A 124 13.48 -8.05 11.37
N THR A 125 14.41 -8.79 11.98
CA THR A 125 14.46 -8.98 13.43
C THR A 125 14.73 -7.66 14.16
N LYS A 126 14.16 -7.52 15.37
CA LYS A 126 14.36 -6.32 16.21
C LYS A 126 15.83 -6.03 16.48
N GLY A 127 16.65 -7.07 16.66
CA GLY A 127 18.09 -6.94 16.91
C GLY A 127 18.84 -6.31 15.72
N VAL A 128 18.62 -6.81 14.51
CA VAL A 128 19.26 -6.25 13.30
C VAL A 128 18.76 -4.82 13.05
N TRP A 129 17.46 -4.57 13.23
CA TRP A 129 16.89 -3.24 13.08
C TRP A 129 17.48 -2.24 14.09
N ALA A 130 17.66 -2.63 15.35
CA ALA A 130 18.27 -1.81 16.39
C ALA A 130 19.73 -1.48 16.06
N GLN A 131 20.53 -2.49 15.71
CA GLN A 131 21.93 -2.32 15.32
C GLN A 131 22.08 -1.40 14.09
N ALA A 132 21.24 -1.58 13.08
CA ALA A 132 21.23 -0.71 11.91
C ALA A 132 20.87 0.74 12.30
N GLY A 133 19.92 0.93 13.20
CA GLY A 133 19.51 2.23 13.71
C GLY A 133 20.65 2.95 14.45
N GLU A 134 21.40 2.25 15.28
CA GLU A 134 22.58 2.79 15.98
C GLU A 134 23.66 3.23 15.00
N GLN A 135 23.98 2.42 13.98
CA GLN A 135 24.96 2.78 12.95
C GLN A 135 24.53 4.01 12.15
N VAL A 136 23.27 4.06 11.73
CA VAL A 136 22.71 5.19 10.98
C VAL A 136 22.73 6.47 11.82
N ALA A 137 22.32 6.40 13.08
CA ALA A 137 22.33 7.55 13.99
C ALA A 137 23.75 8.08 14.23
N ALA A 138 24.73 7.19 14.43
CA ALA A 138 26.13 7.59 14.59
C ALA A 138 26.71 8.23 13.32
N ALA A 139 26.40 7.66 12.14
CA ALA A 139 26.84 8.19 10.86
C ALA A 139 26.21 9.56 10.53
N ASP A 140 24.91 9.72 10.82
CA ASP A 140 24.19 10.99 10.63
C ASP A 140 24.76 12.08 11.55
N ALA A 141 25.00 11.77 12.82
CA ALA A 141 25.59 12.68 13.81
C ALA A 141 27.06 13.06 13.53
N GLY A 142 27.72 12.40 12.58
CA GLY A 142 29.12 12.64 12.23
C GLY A 142 30.09 12.08 13.27
N LEU A 143 29.71 11.04 14.00
CA LEU A 143 30.56 10.35 14.98
C LEU A 143 31.51 9.33 14.32
N THR A 144 31.74 9.45 13.02
CA THR A 144 32.70 8.66 12.24
C THR A 144 34.07 9.36 12.24
N GLU A 145 35.15 8.60 12.41
CA GLU A 145 36.51 9.14 12.44
C GLU A 145 36.86 9.89 11.14
N GLY A 146 37.59 11.02 11.26
CA GLY A 146 38.16 11.74 10.12
C GLY A 146 37.29 12.82 9.47
N LEU A 147 36.18 13.23 10.09
CA LEU A 147 35.34 14.34 9.60
C LEU A 147 35.80 15.71 10.13
N THR A 148 35.70 16.76 9.31
CA THR A 148 35.93 18.16 9.69
C THR A 148 34.72 18.77 10.41
N GLU A 149 34.87 19.91 11.10
CA GLU A 149 33.74 20.61 11.76
C GLU A 149 32.60 20.95 10.79
N GLU A 150 32.90 21.31 9.55
CA GLU A 150 31.91 21.58 8.49
C GLU A 150 31.19 20.31 7.98
N GLN A 151 31.68 19.12 8.33
CA GLN A 151 31.10 17.81 7.99
C GLN A 151 30.32 17.20 9.17
N LEU A 152 30.14 17.93 10.27
CA LEU A 152 29.32 17.48 11.39
C LEU A 152 27.84 17.40 10.98
N SER A 153 27.05 16.64 11.77
CA SER A 153 25.61 16.32 11.63
C SER A 153 24.92 16.65 10.29
N LEU A 154 24.50 15.63 9.54
CA LEU A 154 23.81 15.82 8.25
C LEU A 154 22.36 16.31 8.40
N HIS A 155 21.77 16.17 9.60
CA HIS A 155 20.36 16.47 9.87
C HIS A 155 19.42 15.82 8.84
N SER A 156 19.67 14.54 8.54
CA SER A 156 18.86 13.80 7.58
C SER A 156 17.39 13.76 8.01
N THR A 157 16.50 13.82 7.03
CA THR A 157 15.06 13.71 7.25
C THR A 157 14.69 12.32 7.77
N PRO A 158 13.55 12.15 8.46
CA PRO A 158 13.12 10.83 8.93
C PRO A 158 13.03 9.78 7.83
N PHE A 159 12.62 10.16 6.62
CA PHE A 159 12.56 9.23 5.49
C PHE A 159 13.94 8.84 4.96
N GLU A 160 14.90 9.77 4.92
CA GLU A 160 16.30 9.46 4.58
C GLU A 160 16.92 8.49 5.60
N LEU A 161 16.67 8.70 6.90
CA LEU A 161 17.12 7.81 7.97
C LEU A 161 16.49 6.42 7.87
N LEU A 162 15.19 6.34 7.57
CA LEU A 162 14.48 5.07 7.38
C LEU A 162 15.05 4.25 6.21
N VAL A 163 15.30 4.91 5.08
CA VAL A 163 15.91 4.29 3.89
C VAL A 163 17.32 3.78 4.20
N ALA A 164 18.16 4.61 4.83
CA ALA A 164 19.50 4.21 5.23
C ALA A 164 19.47 3.00 6.18
N ARG A 165 18.56 3.02 7.16
CA ARG A 165 18.38 1.93 8.13
C ARG A 165 17.96 0.62 7.48
N ALA A 166 17.07 0.66 6.49
CA ALA A 166 16.69 -0.51 5.72
C ALA A 166 17.86 -1.09 4.90
N PHE A 167 18.65 -0.25 4.22
CA PHE A 167 19.80 -0.74 3.45
C PHE A 167 20.91 -1.31 4.34
N VAL A 168 21.22 -0.66 5.46
CA VAL A 168 22.14 -1.21 6.46
C VAL A 168 21.61 -2.52 7.02
N SER A 169 20.31 -2.59 7.33
CA SER A 169 19.64 -3.80 7.81
C SER A 169 19.84 -5.00 6.89
N TYR A 170 19.67 -4.83 5.57
CA TYR A 170 19.96 -5.91 4.61
C TYR A 170 21.44 -6.28 4.57
N ALA A 171 22.32 -5.28 4.66
CA ALA A 171 23.77 -5.46 4.60
C ALA A 171 24.38 -6.09 5.86
N LEU A 172 23.70 -6.03 7.00
CA LEU A 172 24.12 -6.65 8.28
C LEU A 172 23.79 -8.14 8.36
N LEU A 173 22.86 -8.63 7.54
CA LEU A 173 22.48 -10.04 7.55
C LEU A 173 23.65 -10.94 7.10
N PRO A 174 23.81 -12.13 7.70
CA PRO A 174 24.75 -13.13 7.18
C PRO A 174 24.49 -13.43 5.71
N GLN A 175 25.51 -13.79 4.91
CA GLN A 175 25.34 -14.04 3.46
C GLN A 175 24.26 -15.10 3.15
N ALA A 176 24.10 -16.11 4.00
CA ALA A 176 23.07 -17.14 3.89
C ALA A 176 21.64 -16.65 4.17
N GLU A 177 21.50 -15.44 4.75
CA GLU A 177 20.22 -14.78 5.07
C GLU A 177 19.99 -13.48 4.28
N ALA A 178 21.06 -12.82 3.82
CA ALA A 178 21.02 -11.58 3.04
C ALA A 178 20.31 -11.75 1.68
N PRO A 179 19.48 -10.78 1.27
CA PRO A 179 18.75 -10.87 0.01
C PRO A 179 19.70 -10.89 -1.20
N ALA A 180 19.32 -11.63 -2.25
CA ALA A 180 20.01 -11.63 -3.53
C ALA A 180 19.56 -10.47 -4.43
N VAL A 181 18.37 -9.92 -4.19
CA VAL A 181 17.81 -8.77 -4.92
C VAL A 181 16.92 -7.94 -3.99
N LEU A 182 16.97 -6.62 -4.14
CA LEU A 182 16.06 -5.70 -3.45
C LEU A 182 14.89 -5.29 -4.34
N ILE A 183 13.72 -5.15 -3.75
CA ILE A 183 12.50 -4.65 -4.39
C ILE A 183 12.10 -3.40 -3.61
N VAL A 184 12.39 -2.24 -4.19
CA VAL A 184 12.39 -0.97 -3.45
C VAL A 184 11.28 -0.07 -3.98
N GLU A 185 10.30 0.22 -3.13
CA GLU A 185 9.27 1.22 -3.39
C GLU A 185 9.79 2.64 -3.08
N VAL A 186 9.65 3.53 -4.05
CA VAL A 186 9.87 4.98 -3.88
C VAL A 186 8.85 5.55 -2.91
N GLY A 187 9.30 6.37 -1.97
CA GLY A 187 8.41 7.06 -1.02
C GLY A 187 7.60 8.17 -1.71
N LEU A 188 8.29 9.17 -2.25
CA LEU A 188 7.66 10.33 -2.89
C LEU A 188 8.35 10.72 -4.19
N GLY A 189 7.55 10.81 -5.26
CA GLY A 189 8.06 11.24 -6.56
C GLY A 189 8.95 10.17 -7.20
N GLY A 190 10.28 10.33 -7.13
CA GLY A 190 11.23 9.44 -7.81
C GLY A 190 12.62 10.08 -7.94
N ARG A 191 12.75 11.11 -8.79
CA ARG A 191 14.02 11.78 -9.12
C ARG A 191 14.87 12.17 -7.92
N LEU A 192 14.24 12.75 -6.89
CA LEU A 192 14.87 13.25 -5.67
C LEU A 192 14.46 12.44 -4.43
N ASP A 193 13.90 11.23 -4.63
CA ASP A 193 13.52 10.37 -3.53
C ASP A 193 14.75 9.72 -2.88
N ALA A 194 14.75 9.56 -1.56
CA ALA A 194 15.89 9.00 -0.82
C ALA A 194 16.30 7.59 -1.28
N THR A 195 15.40 6.85 -1.95
CA THR A 195 15.71 5.54 -2.54
C THR A 195 16.47 5.63 -3.88
N ASN A 196 16.55 6.79 -4.53
CA ASN A 196 17.20 6.98 -5.84
C ASN A 196 18.72 7.19 -5.74
N VAL A 197 19.39 6.22 -5.12
CA VAL A 197 20.81 6.29 -4.72
C VAL A 197 21.66 5.14 -5.29
N PHE A 198 21.05 4.25 -6.06
CA PHE A 198 21.72 3.08 -6.61
C PHE A 198 22.54 3.42 -7.85
N SER A 199 23.70 2.76 -7.99
CA SER A 199 24.46 2.78 -9.23
C SER A 199 23.63 2.20 -10.38
N PRO A 200 23.69 2.78 -11.61
CA PRO A 200 22.99 2.27 -12.79
C PRO A 200 23.12 0.75 -13.02
N ARG A 201 24.31 0.19 -12.73
CA ARG A 201 24.59 -1.24 -12.94
C ARG A 201 23.81 -2.17 -11.99
N ASN A 202 23.37 -1.65 -10.83
CA ASN A 202 22.64 -2.40 -9.83
C ASN A 202 21.14 -2.39 -10.13
N VAL A 203 20.63 -1.50 -10.98
CA VAL A 203 19.21 -1.40 -11.29
C VAL A 203 18.86 -2.37 -12.42
N LEU A 204 18.24 -3.50 -12.07
CA LEU A 204 17.77 -4.51 -13.04
C LEU A 204 16.59 -3.96 -13.86
N ALA A 205 15.69 -3.23 -13.22
CA ALA A 205 14.58 -2.55 -13.87
C ALA A 205 14.06 -1.39 -13.02
N SER A 206 13.65 -0.32 -13.70
CA SER A 206 12.85 0.76 -13.12
C SER A 206 11.39 0.60 -13.54
N VAL A 207 10.50 0.36 -12.60
CA VAL A 207 9.07 0.16 -12.83
C VAL A 207 8.31 1.46 -12.54
N ILE A 208 7.53 1.93 -13.50
CA ILE A 208 6.62 3.07 -13.31
C ILE A 208 5.19 2.54 -13.26
N CYS A 209 4.68 2.34 -12.04
CA CYS A 209 3.29 2.00 -11.76
C CYS A 209 2.33 3.14 -12.17
N PRO A 210 0.99 2.95 -12.14
CA PRO A 210 0.04 3.97 -12.54
C PRO A 210 0.32 5.34 -11.87
N VAL A 211 0.41 6.35 -12.72
CA VAL A 211 0.61 7.75 -12.31
C VAL A 211 -0.74 8.45 -12.31
N ASP A 212 -0.94 9.29 -11.31
CA ASP A 212 -2.08 10.19 -11.19
C ASP A 212 -1.65 11.38 -10.33
N ARG A 213 -2.52 12.39 -10.23
CA ARG A 213 -2.32 13.54 -9.37
C ARG A 213 -2.25 13.11 -7.91
N ASP A 214 -1.10 13.33 -7.30
CA ASP A 214 -0.89 13.16 -5.87
C ASP A 214 0.33 13.97 -5.42
N HIS A 215 0.33 14.41 -4.17
CA HIS A 215 1.37 15.24 -3.57
C HIS A 215 1.66 16.52 -4.38
N GLU A 216 0.62 17.16 -4.92
CA GLU A 216 0.74 18.34 -5.79
C GLU A 216 1.47 19.52 -5.12
N ALA A 217 1.39 19.63 -3.79
CA ALA A 217 2.14 20.61 -3.02
C ALA A 217 3.67 20.47 -3.13
N LEU A 218 4.16 19.27 -3.45
CA LEU A 218 5.59 18.94 -3.58
C LEU A 218 6.02 18.73 -5.04
N LEU A 219 5.17 18.12 -5.86
CA LEU A 219 5.50 17.74 -7.24
C LEU A 219 4.91 18.68 -8.30
N GLY A 220 4.05 19.63 -7.90
CA GLY A 220 3.22 20.43 -8.80
C GLY A 220 1.94 19.70 -9.22
N SER A 221 1.01 20.43 -9.83
CA SER A 221 -0.27 19.91 -10.32
C SER A 221 -0.25 19.48 -11.80
N ASP A 222 0.90 19.61 -12.46
CA ASP A 222 1.08 19.16 -13.84
C ASP A 222 1.34 17.66 -13.89
N LEU A 223 0.44 16.92 -14.54
CA LEU A 223 0.52 15.47 -14.68
C LEU A 223 1.79 15.03 -15.42
N ALA A 224 2.22 15.79 -16.44
CA ALA A 224 3.45 15.50 -17.16
C ALA A 224 4.68 15.69 -16.26
N GLY A 225 4.71 16.78 -15.48
CA GLY A 225 5.70 17.03 -14.44
C GLY A 225 5.79 15.92 -13.39
N ILE A 226 4.64 15.47 -12.87
CA ILE A 226 4.56 14.34 -11.91
C ILE A 226 5.14 13.06 -12.54
N ALA A 227 4.73 12.73 -13.76
CA ALA A 227 5.21 11.56 -14.48
C ALA A 227 6.72 11.62 -14.77
N SER A 228 7.24 12.78 -15.19
CA SER A 228 8.67 13.04 -15.40
C SER A 228 9.47 12.90 -14.10
N HIS A 229 8.95 13.41 -12.98
CA HIS A 229 9.60 13.26 -11.68
C HIS A 229 9.67 11.78 -11.24
N LYS A 230 8.60 11.00 -11.49
CA LYS A 230 8.60 9.55 -11.22
C LYS A 230 9.56 8.80 -12.13
N ALA A 231 9.60 9.13 -13.42
CA ALA A 231 10.55 8.58 -14.40
C ALA A 231 12.02 8.94 -14.10
N GLY A 232 12.27 9.85 -13.15
CA GLY A 232 13.61 10.20 -12.69
C GLY A 232 14.40 9.05 -12.06
N ILE A 233 13.75 7.93 -11.70
CA ILE A 233 14.42 6.70 -11.22
C ILE A 233 15.03 5.85 -12.33
N ILE A 234 14.79 6.19 -13.60
CA ILE A 234 15.35 5.46 -14.73
C ILE A 234 16.85 5.81 -14.79
N PRO A 235 17.76 4.82 -14.74
CA PRO A 235 19.18 5.08 -14.93
C PRO A 235 19.51 5.21 -16.43
N GLY A 236 20.67 5.78 -16.73
CA GLY A 236 21.21 5.82 -18.09
C GLY A 236 21.34 4.41 -18.68
N GLY A 237 20.78 4.18 -19.86
CA GLY A 237 20.78 2.88 -20.53
C GLY A 237 20.00 1.79 -19.80
N GLY A 238 19.14 2.14 -18.82
CA GLY A 238 18.38 1.18 -18.02
C GLY A 238 17.22 0.52 -18.77
N LEU A 239 16.64 -0.51 -18.14
CA LEU A 239 15.36 -1.11 -18.54
C LEU A 239 14.22 -0.44 -17.75
N CYS A 240 13.26 0.16 -18.44
CA CYS A 240 12.08 0.75 -17.82
C CYS A 240 10.81 0.01 -18.22
N VAL A 241 10.04 -0.43 -17.22
CA VAL A 241 8.75 -1.10 -17.38
C VAL A 241 7.65 -0.15 -16.93
N ILE A 242 6.77 0.23 -17.85
CA ILE A 242 5.66 1.13 -17.58
C ILE A 242 4.42 0.27 -17.40
N ALA A 243 3.81 0.32 -16.22
CA ALA A 243 2.53 -0.32 -15.97
C ALA A 243 1.43 0.32 -16.85
N ASP A 244 0.33 -0.40 -17.04
CA ASP A 244 -0.80 0.15 -17.77
C ASP A 244 -1.36 1.40 -17.06
N GLN A 245 -1.58 2.47 -17.82
CA GLN A 245 -1.98 3.78 -17.31
C GLN A 245 -3.49 3.97 -17.43
N ARG A 246 -4.10 4.66 -16.47
CA ARG A 246 -5.55 4.87 -16.47
C ARG A 246 -5.97 5.80 -17.60
N ARG A 247 -6.95 5.36 -18.41
CA ARG A 247 -7.68 6.22 -19.34
C ARG A 247 -8.71 7.03 -18.55
N ALA A 248 -8.63 8.36 -18.55
CA ALA A 248 -9.57 9.22 -17.83
C ALA A 248 -10.90 9.41 -18.59
N ASP A 249 -10.85 9.32 -19.92
CA ASP A 249 -11.94 9.75 -20.80
C ASP A 249 -13.06 8.72 -20.96
N ASP A 250 -12.93 7.53 -20.35
CA ASP A 250 -14.00 6.53 -20.31
C ASP A 250 -13.83 5.56 -19.11
N PRO A 251 -14.54 5.78 -17.98
CA PRO A 251 -14.57 4.86 -16.84
C PRO A 251 -15.21 3.51 -17.17
N GLN A 252 -15.91 3.39 -18.31
CA GLN A 252 -16.47 2.16 -18.87
C GLN A 252 -15.62 1.53 -19.98
N SER A 253 -14.47 2.12 -20.36
CA SER A 253 -13.52 1.53 -21.34
C SER A 253 -12.73 0.37 -20.74
N ILE A 254 -13.45 -0.66 -20.35
CA ILE A 254 -12.92 -1.93 -19.90
C ILE A 254 -12.27 -2.67 -21.11
N ASN A 255 -12.48 -2.20 -22.34
CA ASN A 255 -12.26 -3.00 -23.55
C ASN A 255 -11.34 -2.44 -24.65
N THR A 256 -10.57 -1.37 -24.43
CA THR A 256 -9.63 -0.91 -25.46
C THR A 256 -8.24 -1.52 -25.22
N GLU A 257 -7.80 -2.39 -26.13
CA GLU A 257 -6.39 -2.81 -26.16
C GLU A 257 -5.49 -1.57 -26.19
N VAL A 258 -4.44 -1.59 -25.37
CA VAL A 258 -3.46 -0.50 -25.36
C VAL A 258 -2.48 -0.79 -26.49
N ASP A 259 -2.59 -0.03 -27.58
CA ASP A 259 -1.78 -0.28 -28.78
C ASP A 259 -0.27 -0.14 -28.45
N LEU A 260 0.56 -1.02 -28.99
CA LEU A 260 2.01 -0.81 -28.92
C LEU A 260 2.43 0.38 -29.77
N ALA A 261 1.59 0.82 -30.71
CA ALA A 261 1.74 2.07 -31.46
C ALA A 261 1.91 3.30 -30.56
N CYS A 262 1.39 3.26 -29.31
CA CYS A 262 1.43 4.39 -28.38
C CYS A 262 2.82 4.87 -28.03
N LEU A 263 3.77 3.96 -28.02
CA LEU A 263 5.17 4.29 -27.77
C LEU A 263 5.97 4.43 -29.06
N ARG A 264 5.43 3.95 -30.20
CA ARG A 264 6.09 3.96 -31.50
C ARG A 264 5.92 5.27 -32.27
N ALA A 265 4.89 6.07 -32.02
CA ALA A 265 4.65 7.34 -32.73
C ALA A 265 4.29 8.50 -31.78
N ALA A 266 5.04 9.61 -31.84
CA ALA A 266 4.83 10.78 -30.98
C ALA A 266 3.53 11.57 -31.24
N GLN A 267 2.94 11.45 -32.43
CA GLN A 267 1.82 12.27 -32.89
C GLN A 267 0.51 11.48 -33.12
N GLY A 268 0.53 10.15 -32.97
CA GLY A 268 -0.57 9.29 -33.40
C GLY A 268 -1.71 9.08 -32.39
N GLU A 269 -1.61 9.60 -31.16
CA GLU A 269 -2.48 9.07 -30.11
C GLU A 269 -2.91 10.07 -29.03
N GLN A 270 -4.16 10.44 -29.14
CA GLN A 270 -4.99 10.79 -27.98
C GLN A 270 -6.28 9.96 -27.99
N THR A 271 -6.77 9.60 -29.18
CA THR A 271 -8.06 8.92 -29.38
C THR A 271 -8.16 7.50 -28.81
N PRO A 272 -7.17 6.59 -28.96
CA PRO A 272 -7.29 5.21 -28.43
C PRO A 272 -6.87 5.07 -26.96
N THR A 273 -6.01 5.96 -26.45
CA THR A 273 -5.42 5.89 -25.10
C THR A 273 -6.02 6.87 -24.10
N GLY A 274 -6.71 7.91 -24.57
CA GLY A 274 -7.19 9.01 -23.74
C GLY A 274 -6.08 10.00 -23.39
N SER A 275 -6.48 11.27 -23.25
CA SER A 275 -5.58 12.42 -23.05
C SER A 275 -4.68 12.27 -21.81
N HIS A 276 -5.25 11.76 -20.72
CA HIS A 276 -4.57 11.56 -19.44
C HIS A 276 -3.44 10.53 -19.53
N ALA A 277 -3.75 9.32 -20.01
CA ALA A 277 -2.75 8.25 -20.16
C ALA A 277 -1.67 8.64 -21.19
N ALA A 278 -2.06 9.27 -22.30
CA ALA A 278 -1.13 9.73 -23.32
C ALA A 278 -0.13 10.75 -22.75
N THR A 279 -0.59 11.68 -21.91
CA THR A 279 0.28 12.67 -21.25
C THR A 279 1.34 12.00 -20.37
N ILE A 280 0.93 11.05 -19.53
CA ILE A 280 1.85 10.29 -18.65
C ILE A 280 2.86 9.51 -19.49
N LEU A 281 2.39 8.74 -20.48
CA LEU A 281 3.24 7.90 -21.32
C LEU A 281 4.25 8.73 -22.09
N ASN A 282 3.85 9.89 -22.60
CA ASN A 282 4.75 10.82 -23.29
C ASN A 282 5.84 11.36 -22.36
N ALA A 283 5.49 11.77 -21.14
CA ALA A 283 6.47 12.28 -20.18
C ALA A 283 7.50 11.20 -19.78
N ILE A 284 7.06 9.97 -19.53
CA ILE A 284 7.96 8.85 -19.22
C ILE A 284 8.83 8.52 -20.43
N ARG A 285 8.25 8.49 -21.64
CA ARG A 285 8.97 8.24 -22.89
C ARG A 285 10.09 9.25 -23.14
N GLN A 286 9.82 10.55 -22.92
CA GLN A 286 10.85 11.58 -23.06
C GLN A 286 11.98 11.39 -22.06
N ALA A 287 11.65 11.16 -20.78
CA ALA A 287 12.66 10.90 -19.75
C ALA A 287 13.52 9.67 -20.06
N ALA A 288 12.96 8.64 -20.69
CA ALA A 288 13.67 7.44 -21.12
C ALA A 288 14.57 7.70 -22.34
N ILE A 289 14.13 8.51 -23.32
CA ILE A 289 14.94 8.90 -24.49
C ILE A 289 16.19 9.66 -24.05
N GLU A 290 16.04 10.65 -23.17
CA GLU A 290 17.14 11.44 -22.62
C GLU A 290 18.22 10.56 -21.96
N ARG A 291 17.81 9.40 -21.45
CA ARG A 291 18.67 8.44 -20.76
C ARG A 291 19.15 7.30 -21.65
N GLY A 292 18.71 7.22 -22.91
CA GLY A 292 18.96 6.08 -23.79
C GLY A 292 18.40 4.76 -23.23
N ALA A 293 17.36 4.82 -22.40
CA ALA A 293 16.77 3.66 -21.73
C ALA A 293 15.89 2.85 -22.68
N ARG A 294 15.78 1.54 -22.42
CA ARG A 294 14.83 0.64 -23.06
C ARG A 294 13.47 0.76 -22.38
N LEU A 295 12.39 0.62 -23.16
CA LEU A 295 11.02 0.72 -22.65
C LEU A 295 10.23 -0.56 -22.88
N VAL A 296 9.41 -0.90 -21.90
CA VAL A 296 8.39 -1.96 -22.00
C VAL A 296 7.07 -1.38 -21.51
N LYS A 297 5.98 -1.62 -22.22
CA LYS A 297 4.63 -1.23 -21.80
C LYS A 297 3.84 -2.45 -21.36
N GLY A 298 3.60 -2.57 -20.06
CA GLY A 298 2.74 -3.61 -19.52
C GLY A 298 1.30 -3.45 -20.00
N TYR A 299 0.62 -4.59 -20.17
CA TYR A 299 -0.78 -4.66 -20.57
C TYR A 299 -1.60 -5.30 -19.45
N VAL A 300 -2.78 -4.74 -19.19
CA VAL A 300 -3.76 -5.34 -18.29
C VAL A 300 -5.06 -5.60 -19.07
N PRO A 301 -5.55 -6.85 -19.13
CA PRO A 301 -6.80 -7.16 -19.84
C PRO A 301 -7.99 -6.75 -18.98
N TRP A 302 -8.31 -5.45 -18.93
CA TRP A 302 -9.39 -4.90 -18.12
C TRP A 302 -10.74 -5.58 -18.38
N GLY A 303 -10.97 -6.09 -19.60
CA GLY A 303 -12.09 -6.95 -20.00
C GLY A 303 -12.47 -8.01 -18.97
N ALA A 304 -11.47 -8.58 -18.29
CA ALA A 304 -11.65 -9.60 -17.26
C ALA A 304 -12.37 -9.12 -15.99
N LEU A 305 -12.55 -7.81 -15.80
CA LEU A 305 -13.39 -7.23 -14.74
C LEU A 305 -14.86 -7.07 -15.14
N SER A 306 -15.22 -7.37 -16.39
CA SER A 306 -16.62 -7.37 -16.80
C SER A 306 -17.43 -8.34 -15.93
N PRO A 307 -18.60 -7.95 -15.38
CA PRO A 307 -19.44 -8.84 -14.58
C PRO A 307 -19.75 -10.19 -15.24
N THR A 308 -19.76 -10.25 -16.58
CA THR A 308 -19.99 -11.47 -17.36
C THR A 308 -18.83 -12.45 -17.38
N GLN A 309 -17.61 -12.01 -17.03
CA GLN A 309 -16.39 -12.82 -17.06
C GLN A 309 -15.90 -13.24 -15.65
N LEU A 310 -16.54 -12.73 -14.61
CA LEU A 310 -16.14 -12.96 -13.22
C LEU A 310 -16.65 -14.31 -12.71
N ASN A 311 -15.80 -14.97 -11.93
CA ASN A 311 -16.19 -16.15 -11.16
C ASN A 311 -16.39 -15.77 -9.70
N SER A 312 -17.49 -16.21 -9.08
CA SER A 312 -17.72 -16.06 -7.64
C SER A 312 -17.59 -17.41 -6.94
N SER A 313 -16.61 -17.53 -6.03
CA SER A 313 -16.41 -18.74 -5.22
C SER A 313 -17.20 -18.74 -3.90
N SER A 314 -17.82 -17.62 -3.53
CA SER A 314 -18.53 -17.45 -2.26
C SER A 314 -20.03 -17.65 -2.39
N SER A 315 -20.57 -18.67 -1.70
CA SER A 315 -22.00 -18.77 -1.37
C SER A 315 -22.31 -17.80 -0.22
N GLY A 316 -22.75 -16.60 -0.54
CA GLY A 316 -23.12 -15.57 0.44
C GLY A 316 -23.65 -14.31 -0.24
N PRO A 317 -24.29 -13.39 0.50
CA PRO A 317 -24.87 -12.17 -0.07
C PRO A 317 -23.83 -11.21 -0.64
N ILE A 318 -22.58 -11.25 -0.13
CA ILE A 318 -21.47 -10.42 -0.60
C ILE A 318 -20.44 -11.30 -1.30
N ARG A 319 -20.15 -10.97 -2.57
CA ARG A 319 -19.24 -11.74 -3.41
C ARG A 319 -17.79 -11.30 -3.22
N GLN A 320 -16.86 -12.24 -3.37
CA GLN A 320 -15.44 -11.96 -3.56
C GLN A 320 -15.05 -12.36 -4.98
N PRO A 321 -15.26 -11.47 -5.97
CA PRO A 321 -15.08 -11.84 -7.38
C PRO A 321 -13.61 -12.12 -7.71
N THR A 322 -13.40 -13.12 -8.56
CA THR A 322 -12.09 -13.43 -9.14
C THR A 322 -12.13 -13.30 -10.66
N ALA A 323 -11.05 -12.79 -11.22
CA ALA A 323 -10.84 -12.65 -12.66
C ALA A 323 -9.88 -13.74 -13.13
N ALA A 324 -10.19 -14.38 -14.25
CA ALA A 324 -9.26 -15.26 -14.96
C ALA A 324 -8.60 -14.46 -16.09
N LEU A 325 -7.27 -14.53 -16.20
CA LEU A 325 -6.49 -13.74 -17.13
C LEU A 325 -5.58 -14.66 -17.94
N ARG A 326 -5.42 -14.34 -19.23
CA ARG A 326 -4.29 -14.83 -20.04
C ARG A 326 -3.28 -13.71 -20.16
N ILE A 327 -2.12 -13.87 -19.52
CA ILE A 327 -1.06 -12.86 -19.56
C ILE A 327 -0.54 -12.72 -20.99
N ARG A 328 -0.24 -11.48 -21.39
CA ARG A 328 0.49 -11.16 -22.62
C ARG A 328 1.69 -10.30 -22.25
N TYR A 329 2.86 -10.70 -22.71
CA TYR A 329 4.09 -9.95 -22.52
C TYR A 329 4.35 -9.06 -23.72
N ALA A 330 4.52 -7.77 -23.46
CA ALA A 330 4.94 -6.81 -24.46
C ALA A 330 6.43 -6.97 -24.80
N PRO A 331 6.82 -6.67 -26.05
CA PRO A 331 8.23 -6.68 -26.44
C PRO A 331 8.99 -5.50 -25.82
N THR A 332 10.31 -5.67 -25.68
CA THR A 332 11.20 -4.58 -25.29
C THR A 332 11.42 -3.65 -26.48
N LEU A 333 11.23 -2.36 -26.24
CA LEU A 333 11.40 -1.31 -27.21
C LEU A 333 12.73 -0.59 -27.00
N PHE A 334 13.39 -0.26 -28.11
CA PHE A 334 14.68 0.40 -28.14
C PHE A 334 14.52 1.81 -28.72
N PRO A 335 15.32 2.79 -28.26
CA PRO A 335 15.41 4.08 -28.92
C PRO A 335 15.75 3.90 -30.41
N SER A 336 14.99 4.55 -31.28
CA SER A 336 15.20 4.52 -32.72
C SER A 336 16.53 5.17 -33.06
N VAL A 337 17.39 4.41 -33.73
CA VAL A 337 18.66 4.89 -34.29
C VAL A 337 18.50 5.50 -35.69
N LEU A 338 17.28 5.46 -36.25
CA LEU A 338 17.02 5.99 -37.59
C LEU A 338 16.96 7.52 -37.56
N PRO A 339 17.78 8.22 -38.38
CA PRO A 339 17.77 9.69 -38.46
C PRO A 339 16.43 10.27 -38.90
N THR A 340 15.58 9.48 -39.55
CA THR A 340 14.24 9.87 -40.02
C THR A 340 13.16 9.78 -38.93
N LYS A 341 13.46 9.13 -37.80
CA LYS A 341 12.55 8.97 -36.65
C LYS A 341 13.30 9.17 -35.32
N PRO A 342 13.96 10.32 -35.10
CA PRO A 342 14.59 10.60 -33.82
C PRO A 342 13.52 10.72 -32.72
N GLY A 343 13.77 10.13 -31.55
CA GLY A 343 12.83 10.17 -30.41
C GLY A 343 11.64 9.19 -30.49
N HIS A 344 11.72 8.18 -31.38
CA HIS A 344 10.76 7.09 -31.44
C HIS A 344 11.30 5.83 -30.77
N TYR A 345 10.41 4.96 -30.28
CA TYR A 345 10.77 3.62 -29.81
C TYR A 345 10.36 2.57 -30.84
N VAL A 346 11.21 1.59 -31.08
CA VAL A 346 10.96 0.48 -32.01
C VAL A 346 11.24 -0.86 -31.34
N ALA A 347 10.39 -1.84 -31.61
CA ALA A 347 10.70 -3.23 -31.29
C ALA A 347 11.72 -3.75 -32.31
N ARG A 348 12.49 -4.79 -31.95
CA ARG A 348 13.28 -5.53 -32.93
C ARG A 348 12.35 -6.17 -33.96
N ALA A 349 12.82 -6.29 -35.20
CA ALA A 349 12.05 -6.97 -36.24
C ALA A 349 11.76 -8.41 -35.82
N GLY A 350 10.49 -8.83 -35.89
CA GLY A 350 10.08 -10.19 -35.53
C GLY A 350 9.97 -10.47 -34.03
N ASP A 351 9.86 -9.46 -33.16
CA ASP A 351 9.58 -9.63 -31.72
C ASP A 351 8.08 -9.36 -31.42
N PRO A 352 7.20 -10.36 -31.58
CA PRO A 352 5.78 -10.20 -31.30
C PRO A 352 5.50 -10.19 -29.79
N PRO A 353 4.32 -9.70 -29.37
CA PRO A 353 3.82 -9.99 -28.03
C PRO A 353 3.82 -11.49 -27.76
N VAL A 354 4.33 -11.90 -26.60
CA VAL A 354 4.45 -13.31 -26.21
C VAL A 354 3.29 -13.68 -25.29
N SER A 355 2.66 -14.83 -25.52
CA SER A 355 1.62 -15.33 -24.61
C SER A 355 2.26 -15.84 -23.33
N GLY A 356 1.77 -15.36 -22.19
CA GLY A 356 2.17 -15.76 -20.86
C GLY A 356 1.24 -16.80 -20.24
N PRO A 357 1.37 -17.06 -18.92
CA PRO A 357 0.55 -18.04 -18.21
C PRO A 357 -0.92 -17.63 -18.14
N ALA A 358 -1.80 -18.63 -18.01
CA ALA A 358 -3.16 -18.42 -17.53
C ALA A 358 -3.14 -18.34 -16.00
N ILE A 359 -3.73 -17.29 -15.44
CA ILE A 359 -3.75 -17.04 -14.00
C ILE A 359 -5.14 -16.62 -13.52
N ARG A 360 -5.38 -16.76 -12.23
CA ARG A 360 -6.56 -16.27 -11.53
C ARG A 360 -6.14 -15.30 -10.44
N LEU A 361 -6.83 -14.18 -10.34
CA LEU A 361 -6.55 -13.12 -9.37
C LEU A 361 -7.84 -12.63 -8.73
N PRO A 362 -7.79 -12.02 -7.53
CA PRO A 362 -8.86 -11.15 -7.06
C PRO A 362 -9.22 -10.12 -8.13
N ALA A 363 -10.50 -9.87 -8.36
CA ALA A 363 -10.99 -8.95 -9.40
C ALA A 363 -10.86 -7.47 -8.96
N THR A 364 -9.68 -7.09 -8.48
CA THR A 364 -9.36 -5.74 -8.06
C THR A 364 -8.38 -5.13 -9.04
N ARG A 365 -8.47 -3.80 -9.26
CA ARG A 365 -7.50 -3.12 -10.13
C ARG A 365 -6.06 -3.24 -9.61
N ALA A 366 -5.88 -3.25 -8.29
CA ALA A 366 -4.57 -3.40 -7.67
C ALA A 366 -3.95 -4.79 -7.93
N ALA A 367 -4.74 -5.86 -7.81
CA ALA A 367 -4.28 -7.22 -8.10
C ALA A 367 -3.92 -7.38 -9.58
N MET A 368 -4.81 -6.95 -10.48
CA MET A 368 -4.57 -7.05 -11.92
C MET A 368 -3.35 -6.24 -12.37
N THR A 369 -3.27 -4.98 -11.96
CA THR A 369 -2.12 -4.13 -12.31
C THR A 369 -0.83 -4.70 -11.74
N GLY A 370 -0.84 -5.05 -10.45
CA GLY A 370 0.34 -5.53 -9.74
C GLY A 370 0.89 -6.82 -10.34
N ALA A 371 0.05 -7.83 -10.55
CA ALA A 371 0.47 -9.12 -11.09
C ALA A 371 0.92 -9.03 -12.55
N CYS A 372 0.16 -8.32 -13.41
CA CYS A 372 0.55 -8.15 -14.82
C CYS A 372 1.87 -7.38 -14.94
N THR A 373 2.04 -6.31 -14.14
CA THR A 373 3.28 -5.52 -14.13
C THR A 373 4.45 -6.32 -13.57
N ALA A 374 4.25 -7.09 -12.51
CA ALA A 374 5.29 -7.94 -11.93
C ALA A 374 5.77 -9.02 -12.91
N LEU A 375 4.84 -9.76 -13.52
CA LEU A 375 5.17 -10.78 -14.51
C LEU A 375 5.84 -10.15 -15.73
N GLN A 376 5.35 -9.01 -16.24
CA GLN A 376 6.02 -8.28 -17.31
C GLN A 376 7.44 -7.85 -16.91
N THR A 377 7.63 -7.37 -15.68
CA THR A 377 8.93 -6.91 -15.19
C THR A 377 9.93 -8.06 -15.18
N LEU A 378 9.58 -9.19 -14.56
CA LEU A 378 10.46 -10.36 -14.51
C LEU A 378 10.73 -10.93 -15.90
N PHE A 379 9.72 -10.99 -16.77
CA PHE A 379 9.90 -11.41 -18.17
C PHE A 379 10.84 -10.48 -18.94
N SER A 380 10.75 -9.17 -18.70
CA SER A 380 11.61 -8.18 -19.37
C SER A 380 13.04 -8.26 -18.87
N ILE A 381 13.25 -8.42 -17.56
CA ILE A 381 14.58 -8.64 -16.96
C ILE A 381 15.23 -9.92 -17.54
N ALA A 382 14.46 -11.00 -17.66
CA ALA A 382 14.92 -12.27 -18.22
C ALA A 382 15.37 -12.19 -19.68
N ARG A 383 14.81 -11.25 -20.46
CA ARG A 383 15.12 -11.06 -21.89
C ARG A 383 16.02 -9.85 -22.15
N ASP A 384 16.41 -9.12 -21.11
CA ASP A 384 17.17 -7.90 -21.29
C ASP A 384 18.63 -8.22 -21.68
N GLU A 385 19.08 -7.60 -22.75
CA GLU A 385 20.49 -7.55 -23.13
C GLU A 385 21.03 -6.20 -22.66
N PRO A 386 21.80 -6.14 -21.56
CA PRO A 386 22.34 -4.88 -21.10
C PRO A 386 23.28 -4.32 -22.18
N PRO A 387 23.40 -2.99 -22.30
CA PRO A 387 24.39 -2.38 -23.18
C PRO A 387 25.77 -2.98 -22.90
N SER A 388 26.52 -3.31 -23.95
CA SER A 388 27.85 -3.95 -23.91
C SER A 388 28.93 -3.17 -23.11
N ALA A 389 28.57 -2.04 -22.50
CA ALA A 389 29.39 -1.24 -21.60
C ALA A 389 29.33 -1.71 -20.13
N PHE A 390 28.40 -2.59 -19.75
CA PHE A 390 28.38 -3.20 -18.42
C PHE A 390 29.30 -4.43 -18.38
N GLY A 391 30.62 -4.17 -18.32
CA GLY A 391 31.64 -5.11 -17.84
C GLY A 391 31.85 -6.42 -18.64
N ALA A 392 32.96 -6.50 -19.36
CA ALA A 392 33.48 -7.76 -19.91
C ALA A 392 34.05 -8.67 -18.81
N ALA A 393 33.20 -9.37 -18.07
CA ALA A 393 33.56 -10.56 -17.32
C ALA A 393 32.30 -11.37 -17.05
N GLY A 394 32.17 -12.55 -17.67
CA GLY A 394 31.04 -13.48 -17.51
C GLY A 394 30.97 -14.15 -16.13
N SER A 395 31.18 -13.40 -15.05
CA SER A 395 31.05 -13.82 -13.64
C SER A 395 30.18 -12.85 -12.83
N ASP A 396 29.31 -12.09 -13.49
CA ASP A 396 28.44 -11.12 -12.81
C ASP A 396 27.25 -11.84 -12.17
N ALA A 397 27.16 -11.78 -10.83
CA ALA A 397 26.02 -12.31 -10.08
C ALA A 397 24.68 -11.75 -10.57
N HIS A 398 24.67 -10.58 -11.22
CA HIS A 398 23.48 -10.02 -11.85
C HIS A 398 23.03 -10.79 -13.09
N GLU A 399 23.96 -11.26 -13.94
CA GLU A 399 23.62 -12.10 -15.10
C GLU A 399 23.18 -13.49 -14.65
N GLU A 400 23.80 -14.05 -13.60
CA GLU A 400 23.32 -15.30 -13.00
C GLU A 400 21.86 -15.16 -12.51
N LEU A 401 21.56 -14.07 -11.78
CA LEU A 401 20.21 -13.77 -11.32
C LEU A 401 19.21 -13.65 -12.49
N LYS A 402 19.59 -12.96 -13.57
CA LYS A 402 18.76 -12.85 -14.79
C LYS A 402 18.51 -14.20 -15.44
N LEU A 403 19.53 -15.05 -15.53
CA LEU A 403 19.40 -16.41 -16.07
C LEU A 403 18.50 -17.29 -15.19
N GLN A 404 18.58 -17.17 -13.86
CA GLN A 404 17.66 -17.86 -12.94
C GLN A 404 16.21 -17.41 -13.17
N ILE A 405 15.97 -16.10 -13.31
CA ILE A 405 14.64 -15.57 -13.65
C ILE A 405 14.18 -16.11 -15.01
N ALA A 406 15.05 -16.10 -16.02
CA ALA A 406 14.73 -16.61 -17.35
C ALA A 406 14.38 -18.10 -17.31
N PHE A 407 15.14 -18.91 -16.58
CA PHE A 407 14.90 -20.33 -16.43
C PHE A 407 13.56 -20.61 -15.73
N ALA A 408 13.26 -19.90 -14.64
CA ALA A 408 11.99 -20.09 -13.92
C ALA A 408 10.75 -19.65 -14.71
N LEU A 409 10.90 -18.76 -15.70
CA LEU A 409 9.81 -18.32 -16.58
C LEU A 409 9.66 -19.12 -17.89
N ARG A 410 10.59 -20.02 -18.22
CA ARG A 410 10.55 -20.86 -19.44
C ARG A 410 9.39 -21.86 -19.42
N GLU A 411 9.00 -22.30 -20.61
CA GLU A 411 7.83 -23.18 -20.82
C GLU A 411 8.09 -24.61 -20.33
N GLU A 412 7.52 -24.92 -19.16
CA GLU A 412 7.36 -26.28 -18.62
C GLU A 412 5.89 -26.47 -18.19
N SER A 413 5.38 -27.70 -18.23
CA SER A 413 4.00 -28.04 -17.87
C SER A 413 3.61 -27.62 -16.44
N GLU A 414 4.58 -27.49 -15.53
CA GLU A 414 4.37 -27.12 -14.12
C GLU A 414 4.47 -25.61 -13.85
N ARG A 415 4.84 -24.79 -14.85
CA ARG A 415 5.06 -23.34 -14.68
C ARG A 415 3.81 -22.62 -14.22
N GLU A 416 2.67 -22.85 -14.89
CA GLU A 416 1.43 -22.12 -14.59
C GLU A 416 0.95 -22.40 -13.16
N GLN A 417 1.12 -23.63 -12.68
CA GLN A 417 0.78 -24.01 -11.31
C GLN A 417 1.70 -23.31 -10.28
N ARG A 418 3.02 -23.31 -10.50
CA ARG A 418 3.97 -22.60 -9.61
C ARG A 418 3.70 -21.10 -9.58
N ILE A 419 3.45 -20.49 -10.74
CA ILE A 419 3.08 -19.07 -10.82
C ILE A 419 1.78 -18.85 -10.06
N GLN A 420 0.73 -19.64 -10.30
CA GLN A 420 -0.54 -19.48 -9.58
C GLN A 420 -0.35 -19.61 -8.06
N GLN A 421 0.39 -20.61 -7.59
CA GLN A 421 0.70 -20.79 -6.18
C GLN A 421 1.43 -19.57 -5.60
N ALA A 422 2.41 -19.04 -6.32
CA ALA A 422 3.12 -17.82 -5.93
C ALA A 422 2.20 -16.60 -5.88
N LEU A 423 1.22 -16.48 -6.77
CA LEU A 423 0.24 -15.39 -6.75
C LEU A 423 -0.73 -15.53 -5.57
N ASP A 424 -1.12 -16.75 -5.20
CA ASP A 424 -2.04 -17.02 -4.09
C ASP A 424 -1.40 -16.76 -2.70
N THR A 425 -0.07 -16.84 -2.60
CA THR A 425 0.67 -16.51 -1.36
C THR A 425 0.90 -15.00 -1.18
N VAL A 426 0.59 -14.17 -2.19
CA VAL A 426 0.82 -12.72 -2.11
C VAL A 426 0.06 -12.14 -0.92
N ARG A 427 0.80 -11.40 -0.09
CA ARG A 427 0.26 -10.61 1.01
C ARG A 427 0.77 -9.18 0.87
N TRP A 428 -0.17 -8.26 0.76
CA TRP A 428 0.08 -6.83 0.76
C TRP A 428 -0.98 -6.15 1.60
N GLU A 429 -0.56 -5.70 2.77
CA GLU A 429 -1.47 -5.12 3.75
C GLU A 429 -2.04 -3.78 3.28
N GLY A 430 -3.28 -3.53 3.69
CA GLY A 430 -3.95 -2.25 3.58
C GLY A 430 -4.63 -1.90 2.27
N ARG A 431 -4.82 -2.87 1.37
CA ARG A 431 -5.48 -2.65 0.07
C ARG A 431 -6.44 -3.77 -0.27
N CYS A 432 -7.69 -3.38 -0.50
CA CYS A 432 -8.83 -4.20 -0.91
C CYS A 432 -8.87 -5.59 -0.25
N ALA A 433 -8.64 -5.63 1.07
CA ALA A 433 -8.52 -6.87 1.84
C ALA A 433 -9.73 -7.04 2.76
N TRP A 434 -10.23 -8.28 2.88
CA TRP A 434 -11.30 -8.60 3.81
C TRP A 434 -10.71 -9.06 5.14
N LEU A 435 -11.12 -8.43 6.23
CA LEU A 435 -10.67 -8.74 7.59
C LEU A 435 -11.87 -9.09 8.48
N ASP A 436 -11.69 -10.11 9.32
CA ASP A 436 -12.61 -10.40 10.42
C ASP A 436 -12.14 -9.64 11.66
N VAL A 437 -12.97 -8.71 12.15
CA VAL A 437 -12.62 -7.77 13.23
C VAL A 437 -13.50 -8.04 14.45
N ARG A 438 -12.89 -8.23 15.61
CA ARG A 438 -13.59 -8.40 16.89
C ARG A 438 -13.90 -7.03 17.51
N VAL A 439 -15.19 -6.72 17.62
CA VAL A 439 -15.66 -5.46 18.22
C VAL A 439 -15.87 -5.64 19.72
N PRO A 440 -15.35 -4.74 20.58
CA PRO A 440 -15.59 -4.80 22.02
C PRO A 440 -17.04 -4.50 22.37
N HIS A 441 -17.57 -5.19 23.39
CA HIS A 441 -18.82 -4.81 24.05
C HIS A 441 -18.57 -3.63 24.98
N ASP A 442 -19.59 -2.78 25.15
CA ASP A 442 -19.59 -1.79 26.23
C ASP A 442 -19.44 -2.51 27.57
N VAL A 443 -18.34 -2.26 28.27
CA VAL A 443 -18.30 -2.46 29.71
C VAL A 443 -18.98 -1.22 30.27
N SER A 444 -20.31 -1.25 30.36
CA SER A 444 -21.06 -0.23 31.07
C SER A 444 -20.46 -0.09 32.47
N VAL A 445 -20.02 1.13 32.79
CA VAL A 445 -19.48 1.57 34.07
C VAL A 445 -20.34 1.03 35.21
N VAL A 446 -19.81 0.11 36.00
CA VAL A 446 -20.39 -0.19 37.32
C VAL A 446 -20.01 0.99 38.20
N SER A 447 -20.97 1.88 38.46
CA SER A 447 -20.83 2.95 39.44
C SER A 447 -20.48 2.37 40.82
N PRO A 448 -19.46 2.87 41.53
CA PRO A 448 -19.21 2.46 42.89
C PRO A 448 -20.02 3.36 43.83
N GLU A 449 -21.21 2.93 44.22
CA GLU A 449 -21.93 3.57 45.33
C GLU A 449 -22.32 2.53 46.40
N GLU A 450 -21.70 2.72 47.58
CA GLU A 450 -22.23 2.60 48.95
C GLU A 450 -22.92 1.29 49.36
N GLY A 451 -22.64 0.63 50.48
CA GLY A 451 -22.01 0.98 51.73
C GLY A 451 -22.30 -0.17 52.73
N MET A 452 -21.45 -0.32 53.74
CA MET A 452 -21.56 -1.33 54.81
C MET A 452 -22.87 -1.24 55.61
N ILE A 453 -23.53 -2.37 55.90
CA ILE A 453 -24.19 -2.65 57.20
C ILE A 453 -24.09 -4.17 57.51
N GLU A 454 -23.52 -4.49 58.68
CA GLU A 454 -23.58 -5.80 59.33
C GLU A 454 -24.88 -5.94 60.16
N SER A 455 -25.51 -7.13 60.18
CA SER A 455 -26.10 -7.71 61.42
C SER A 455 -26.66 -9.13 61.22
N GLU A 456 -26.51 -9.95 62.27
CA GLU A 456 -26.78 -11.38 62.42
C GLU A 456 -28.27 -11.82 62.49
N GLY A 457 -28.53 -13.11 62.22
CA GLY A 457 -29.69 -13.86 62.77
C GLY A 457 -30.34 -14.90 61.83
N PRO A 458 -30.62 -16.16 62.26
CA PRO A 458 -31.10 -17.24 61.38
C PRO A 458 -32.63 -17.39 61.40
N VAL A 459 -33.26 -17.58 60.23
CA VAL A 459 -34.65 -18.06 60.12
C VAL A 459 -34.79 -19.02 58.91
N PRO A 460 -35.43 -20.20 59.06
CA PRO A 460 -35.55 -21.19 58.01
C PRO A 460 -36.87 -21.08 57.21
N GLY A 461 -36.79 -21.45 55.93
CA GLY A 461 -37.92 -21.98 55.16
C GLY A 461 -38.71 -20.97 54.33
N GLY A 462 -38.65 -21.12 53.00
CA GLY A 462 -39.65 -20.55 52.10
C GLY A 462 -39.15 -20.27 50.68
N ALA A 463 -39.56 -21.14 49.74
CA ALA A 463 -39.66 -20.94 48.29
C ALA A 463 -38.41 -20.46 47.52
N ALA A 464 -37.87 -21.34 46.68
CA ALA A 464 -36.92 -20.99 45.63
C ALA A 464 -37.59 -20.02 44.64
N ALA A 465 -37.21 -18.75 44.71
CA ALA A 465 -37.42 -17.78 43.65
C ALA A 465 -36.16 -17.77 42.77
N ASP A 466 -36.36 -17.86 41.45
CA ASP A 466 -35.32 -17.78 40.44
C ASP A 466 -34.43 -16.55 40.66
N HIS A 467 -33.15 -16.79 40.95
CA HIS A 467 -32.13 -15.77 40.80
C HIS A 467 -31.95 -15.48 39.30
N PRO A 468 -31.88 -14.21 38.86
CA PRO A 468 -31.56 -13.92 37.47
C PRO A 468 -30.16 -14.46 37.19
N GLU A 469 -30.07 -15.37 36.22
CA GLU A 469 -28.80 -15.79 35.65
C GLU A 469 -27.97 -14.55 35.35
N THR A 470 -26.80 -14.46 35.99
CA THR A 470 -25.77 -13.51 35.57
C THR A 470 -25.51 -13.79 34.10
N SER A 471 -25.99 -12.87 33.25
CA SER A 471 -25.88 -12.99 31.81
C SER A 471 -24.40 -13.20 31.46
N ARG A 472 -24.05 -14.40 30.99
CA ARG A 472 -22.74 -14.61 30.38
C ARG A 472 -22.56 -13.52 29.33
N PRO A 473 -21.46 -12.75 29.33
CA PRO A 473 -21.23 -11.76 28.30
C PRO A 473 -21.33 -12.47 26.94
N SER A 474 -22.21 -11.97 26.08
CA SER A 474 -22.36 -12.48 24.72
C SER A 474 -20.97 -12.48 24.08
N PRO A 475 -20.61 -13.47 23.23
CA PRO A 475 -19.30 -13.43 22.57
C PRO A 475 -19.14 -12.10 21.81
N PRO A 476 -17.93 -11.49 21.80
CA PRO A 476 -17.68 -10.25 21.07
C PRO A 476 -18.13 -10.41 19.62
N ALA A 477 -18.87 -9.41 19.12
CA ALA A 477 -19.37 -9.45 17.75
C ALA A 477 -18.16 -9.42 16.79
N CYS A 478 -18.03 -10.44 15.96
CA CYS A 478 -17.06 -10.44 14.87
C CYS A 478 -17.75 -9.85 13.63
N ILE A 479 -17.19 -8.78 13.07
CA ILE A 479 -17.69 -8.15 11.85
C ILE A 479 -16.68 -8.32 10.73
N LYS A 480 -17.17 -8.52 9.51
CA LYS A 480 -16.33 -8.63 8.32
C LYS A 480 -16.23 -7.26 7.66
N ILE A 481 -15.01 -6.75 7.54
CA ILE A 481 -14.72 -5.40 7.01
C ILE A 481 -13.84 -5.50 5.76
N LEU A 482 -14.20 -4.75 4.72
CA LEU A 482 -13.32 -4.50 3.59
C LEU A 482 -12.42 -3.29 3.88
N VAL A 483 -11.10 -3.45 3.82
CA VAL A 483 -10.14 -2.37 4.07
C VAL A 483 -9.42 -1.95 2.80
N ASP A 484 -9.30 -0.65 2.55
CA ASP A 484 -8.48 -0.11 1.46
C ASP A 484 -8.01 1.32 1.72
N GLY A 485 -6.70 1.59 1.63
CA GLY A 485 -6.16 2.95 1.73
C GLY A 485 -6.43 3.85 0.50
N ALA A 486 -7.68 3.96 0.06
CA ALA A 486 -8.12 4.81 -1.04
C ALA A 486 -7.88 6.32 -0.78
N HIS A 487 -6.62 6.73 -0.91
CA HIS A 487 -6.05 8.01 -0.44
C HIS A 487 -5.97 9.11 -1.51
N ASN A 488 -6.55 8.85 -2.69
CA ASN A 488 -6.75 9.80 -3.77
C ASN A 488 -7.97 9.39 -4.60
N SER A 489 -8.52 10.31 -5.40
CA SER A 489 -9.76 10.11 -6.18
C SER A 489 -9.66 8.91 -7.11
N ALA A 490 -8.46 8.62 -7.62
CA ALA A 490 -8.23 7.47 -8.48
C ALA A 490 -8.38 6.12 -7.75
N SER A 491 -7.78 5.99 -6.57
CA SER A 491 -7.90 4.78 -5.74
C SER A 491 -9.30 4.64 -5.13
N ALA A 492 -9.95 5.75 -4.78
CA ALA A 492 -11.36 5.80 -4.39
C ALA A 492 -12.29 5.22 -5.46
N LEU A 493 -12.13 5.64 -6.72
CA LEU A 493 -12.91 5.09 -7.83
C LEU A 493 -12.66 3.58 -8.02
N ALA A 494 -11.41 3.14 -7.86
CA ALA A 494 -11.06 1.72 -7.98
C ALA A 494 -11.72 0.87 -6.87
N LEU A 495 -11.79 1.39 -5.64
CA LEU A 495 -12.49 0.75 -4.54
C LEU A 495 -14.00 0.69 -4.80
N ARG A 496 -14.61 1.79 -5.24
CA ARG A 496 -16.03 1.84 -5.60
C ARG A 496 -16.37 0.79 -6.66
N GLN A 497 -15.60 0.73 -7.74
CA GLN A 497 -15.80 -0.26 -8.81
C GLN A 497 -15.74 -1.70 -8.28
N TYR A 498 -14.81 -2.00 -7.37
CA TYR A 498 -14.75 -3.32 -6.76
C TYR A 498 -15.97 -3.61 -5.88
N ILE A 499 -16.43 -2.63 -5.09
CA ILE A 499 -17.65 -2.76 -4.28
C ILE A 499 -18.86 -3.04 -5.18
N ASP A 500 -18.98 -2.34 -6.31
CA ASP A 500 -20.04 -2.57 -7.30
C ASP A 500 -20.03 -4.01 -7.82
N LEU A 501 -18.85 -4.59 -8.08
CA LEU A 501 -18.72 -6.00 -8.45
C LEU A 501 -19.12 -6.95 -7.32
N CYS A 502 -18.87 -6.59 -6.06
CA CYS A 502 -19.24 -7.41 -4.90
C CYS A 502 -20.75 -7.45 -4.66
N ILE A 503 -21.46 -6.37 -4.99
CA ILE A 503 -22.90 -6.19 -4.72
C ILE A 503 -23.80 -6.39 -5.95
N SER A 504 -23.23 -6.58 -7.16
CA SER A 504 -23.98 -6.82 -8.39
C SER A 504 -24.75 -8.16 -8.37
N PRO A 505 -26.06 -8.19 -8.73
CA PRO A 505 -26.89 -9.40 -8.61
C PRO A 505 -26.52 -10.50 -9.61
N PRO A 506 -26.70 -11.81 -9.27
CA PRO A 506 -26.65 -12.89 -10.24
C PRO A 506 -27.71 -12.70 -11.33
N SER A 507 -27.39 -13.14 -12.54
CA SER A 507 -28.21 -13.05 -13.76
C SER A 507 -29.57 -13.79 -13.72
N SER A 508 -30.06 -14.25 -12.57
CA SER A 508 -31.26 -15.10 -12.50
C SER A 508 -32.07 -15.02 -11.20
N SER A 509 -31.84 -14.08 -10.28
CA SER A 509 -32.70 -13.91 -9.10
C SER A 509 -33.28 -12.51 -9.03
N SER A 510 -34.59 -12.41 -9.26
CA SER A 510 -35.42 -11.27 -8.90
C SER A 510 -35.29 -10.98 -7.40
N GLY A 511 -34.89 -9.77 -7.04
CA GLY A 511 -34.94 -9.28 -5.66
C GLY A 511 -34.43 -7.86 -5.57
N ASP A 512 -35.35 -6.92 -5.40
CA ASP A 512 -35.20 -5.47 -5.16
C ASP A 512 -34.59 -5.19 -3.77
N ARG A 513 -33.63 -6.02 -3.32
CA ARG A 513 -33.14 -6.00 -1.95
C ARG A 513 -32.27 -4.76 -1.73
N PRO A 514 -32.59 -3.91 -0.74
CA PRO A 514 -31.75 -2.77 -0.42
C PRO A 514 -30.40 -3.25 0.13
N ILE A 515 -29.33 -2.62 -0.32
CA ILE A 515 -27.95 -2.89 0.11
C ILE A 515 -27.49 -1.70 0.92
N THR A 516 -27.08 -1.93 2.17
CA THR A 516 -26.48 -0.90 2.99
C THR A 516 -24.96 -1.01 2.91
N VAL A 517 -24.29 0.10 2.63
CA VAL A 517 -22.83 0.21 2.71
C VAL A 517 -22.49 1.20 3.82
N THR A 518 -21.84 0.71 4.87
CA THR A 518 -21.28 1.55 5.94
C THR A 518 -19.81 1.82 5.66
N TRP A 519 -19.48 3.10 5.55
CA TRP A 519 -18.15 3.60 5.26
C TRP A 519 -17.54 4.21 6.52
N LEU A 520 -16.37 3.73 6.93
CA LEU A 520 -15.54 4.34 7.96
C LEU A 520 -14.35 4.99 7.27
N MET A 521 -14.26 6.32 7.32
CA MET A 521 -13.33 7.09 6.50
C MET A 521 -12.49 8.06 7.31
N ALA A 522 -11.20 8.09 7.03
CA ALA A 522 -10.30 9.17 7.46
C ALA A 522 -9.49 9.64 6.27
N PHE A 523 -9.19 10.94 6.21
CA PHE A 523 -8.39 11.51 5.13
C PHE A 523 -7.19 12.27 5.68
N SER A 524 -6.10 12.32 4.91
CA SER A 524 -4.96 13.18 5.23
C SER A 524 -5.28 14.62 4.83
N LYS A 525 -4.82 15.58 5.65
CA LYS A 525 -4.95 17.00 5.37
C LYS A 525 -4.28 17.37 4.04
N GLY A 526 -4.93 18.22 3.25
CA GLY A 526 -4.43 18.69 1.95
C GLY A 526 -4.74 17.76 0.77
N LYS A 527 -5.51 16.69 0.97
CA LYS A 527 -6.04 15.85 -0.10
C LYS A 527 -7.36 16.40 -0.66
N ASP A 528 -7.69 15.98 -1.89
CA ASP A 528 -8.99 16.23 -2.53
C ASP A 528 -10.09 15.36 -1.90
N ILE A 529 -10.54 15.74 -0.71
CA ILE A 529 -11.55 15.00 0.06
C ILE A 529 -12.88 14.95 -0.70
N SER A 530 -13.33 16.08 -1.25
CA SER A 530 -14.56 16.15 -2.05
C SER A 530 -14.53 15.20 -3.25
N GLY A 531 -13.46 15.19 -4.06
CA GLY A 531 -13.34 14.28 -5.19
C GLY A 531 -13.26 12.80 -4.79
N MET A 532 -12.62 12.49 -3.65
CA MET A 532 -12.62 11.13 -3.08
C MET A 532 -14.02 10.70 -2.63
N LEU A 533 -14.74 11.56 -1.89
CA LEU A 533 -16.11 11.28 -1.45
C LEU A 533 -17.04 11.07 -2.63
N HIS A 534 -16.96 11.95 -3.63
CA HIS A 534 -17.71 11.81 -4.87
C HIS A 534 -17.39 10.45 -5.53
N ALA A 535 -16.13 10.07 -5.67
CA ALA A 535 -15.76 8.79 -6.28
C ALA A 535 -16.22 7.55 -5.49
N LEU A 536 -16.23 7.60 -4.15
CA LEU A 536 -16.64 6.50 -3.28
C LEU A 536 -18.17 6.32 -3.21
N LEU A 537 -18.90 7.43 -3.16
CA LEU A 537 -20.34 7.42 -2.92
C LEU A 537 -21.16 7.43 -4.21
N SER A 538 -20.60 7.94 -5.32
CA SER A 538 -21.27 7.91 -6.61
C SER A 538 -21.50 6.46 -7.04
N SER A 539 -22.74 6.14 -7.39
CA SER A 539 -23.06 4.86 -7.99
C SER A 539 -22.54 4.84 -9.44
N SER A 540 -21.55 4.00 -9.74
CA SER A 540 -21.11 3.78 -11.13
C SER A 540 -22.24 3.24 -12.03
N LEU A 541 -23.26 2.66 -11.39
CA LEU A 541 -24.47 2.10 -11.99
C LEU A 541 -25.58 3.14 -12.21
N SER A 542 -25.42 4.39 -11.76
CA SER A 542 -26.42 5.47 -11.86
C SER A 542 -26.25 6.41 -13.05
N SER A 543 -25.19 6.27 -13.83
CA SER A 543 -24.97 7.12 -15.02
C SER A 543 -25.70 6.59 -16.27
N SER A 544 -27.01 6.43 -16.18
CA SER A 544 -27.89 6.62 -17.34
C SER A 544 -28.37 8.08 -17.36
N LEU A 545 -27.44 9.02 -17.46
CA LEU A 545 -27.73 10.39 -17.87
C LEU A 545 -27.30 10.52 -19.33
N ASP A 546 -28.03 9.84 -20.21
CA ASP A 546 -27.91 9.97 -21.65
C ASP A 546 -29.29 10.28 -22.26
N GLU A 547 -29.93 11.33 -21.73
CA GLU A 547 -31.14 11.93 -22.34
C GLU A 547 -30.80 12.93 -23.45
N SER A 548 -29.51 13.17 -23.75
CA SER A 548 -29.11 14.15 -24.77
C SER A 548 -28.53 13.53 -26.06
N ILE A 549 -28.24 12.23 -26.12
CA ILE A 549 -27.71 11.57 -27.33
C ILE A 549 -28.73 10.63 -28.01
N THR A 550 -29.86 10.31 -27.36
CA THR A 550 -30.93 9.44 -27.92
C THR A 550 -31.96 10.18 -28.81
N LYS A 551 -31.54 11.17 -29.61
CA LYS A 551 -32.37 11.70 -30.71
C LYS A 551 -31.93 11.31 -32.12
N LEU A 552 -30.86 10.54 -32.26
CA LEU A 552 -30.41 10.07 -33.56
C LEU A 552 -29.91 8.61 -33.49
N SER A 553 -30.79 7.67 -33.16
CA SER A 553 -30.74 6.28 -33.68
C SER A 553 -32.00 5.52 -33.27
N ILE A 554 -32.63 4.94 -34.27
CA ILE A 554 -33.92 4.25 -34.21
C ILE A 554 -33.71 2.80 -33.73
N ASN A 555 -34.59 2.35 -32.83
CA ASN A 555 -34.92 0.95 -32.52
C ASN A 555 -33.80 0.00 -32.05
N GLU A 556 -33.37 0.11 -30.79
CA GLU A 556 -33.04 -1.07 -29.96
C GLU A 556 -33.52 -0.81 -28.53
N ALA A 557 -34.59 -1.50 -28.12
CA ALA A 557 -35.06 -1.48 -26.74
C ALA A 557 -34.05 -2.23 -25.86
N THR A 558 -33.09 -1.52 -25.29
CA THR A 558 -32.16 -2.10 -24.32
C THR A 558 -32.90 -2.45 -23.03
N ASN A 559 -33.04 -3.74 -22.76
CA ASN A 559 -33.41 -4.31 -21.45
C ASN A 559 -32.41 -3.84 -20.37
N GLN A 560 -32.59 -2.65 -19.80
CA GLN A 560 -31.85 -2.21 -18.62
C GLN A 560 -32.38 -2.96 -17.40
N ARG A 561 -31.51 -3.73 -16.74
CA ARG A 561 -31.86 -4.45 -15.49
C ARG A 561 -32.10 -3.43 -14.37
N PRO A 562 -33.08 -3.65 -13.47
CA PRO A 562 -33.26 -2.80 -12.29
C PRO A 562 -32.00 -2.84 -11.41
N GLN A 563 -31.51 -1.66 -11.03
CA GLN A 563 -30.32 -1.51 -10.19
C GLN A 563 -30.68 -1.72 -8.71
N PRO A 564 -29.82 -2.36 -7.90
CA PRO A 564 -30.08 -2.50 -6.47
C PRO A 564 -30.10 -1.12 -5.79
N LEU A 565 -31.08 -0.90 -4.92
CA LEU A 565 -31.16 0.31 -4.10
C LEU A 565 -30.01 0.30 -3.07
N VAL A 566 -29.02 1.19 -3.23
CA VAL A 566 -27.88 1.30 -2.30
C VAL A 566 -28.10 2.44 -1.31
N ARG A 567 -28.02 2.14 -0.02
CA ARG A 567 -28.04 3.12 1.10
C ARG A 567 -26.66 3.24 1.72
N ASN A 568 -26.12 4.44 1.77
CA ASN A 568 -24.83 4.75 2.33
C ASN A 568 -24.97 5.25 3.78
N ARG A 569 -24.19 4.68 4.70
CA ARG A 569 -23.96 5.24 6.05
C ARG A 569 -22.51 5.66 6.13
N VAL A 570 -22.21 6.88 6.57
CA VAL A 570 -20.84 7.41 6.54
C VAL A 570 -20.39 7.81 7.95
N GLY A 571 -19.27 7.27 8.39
CA GLY A 571 -18.60 7.61 9.64
C GLY A 571 -17.24 8.22 9.36
N PHE A 572 -17.02 9.47 9.79
CA PHE A 572 -15.70 10.10 9.73
C PHE A 572 -14.99 10.02 11.07
N LEU A 573 -13.70 9.72 11.04
CA LEU A 573 -12.86 9.64 12.23
C LEU A 573 -11.43 10.12 11.92
N PRO A 574 -10.68 10.59 12.92
CA PRO A 574 -9.26 10.85 12.72
C PRO A 574 -8.49 9.52 12.65
N PHE A 575 -7.26 9.58 12.15
CA PHE A 575 -6.27 8.53 12.37
C PHE A 575 -5.21 8.98 13.38
N SER A 576 -4.50 8.06 14.01
CA SER A 576 -3.50 8.36 15.06
C SER A 576 -2.40 9.31 14.55
N THR A 577 -2.18 10.40 15.29
CA THR A 577 -1.11 11.39 15.03
C THR A 577 -0.32 11.75 16.30
N PRO A 578 0.95 12.17 16.20
CA PRO A 578 1.76 12.19 14.98
C PRO A 578 2.03 10.77 14.50
N VAL A 579 2.04 10.59 13.18
CA VAL A 579 2.50 9.33 12.59
C VAL A 579 3.98 9.18 12.95
N GLU A 580 4.39 8.02 13.43
CA GLU A 580 5.77 7.76 13.83
C GLU A 580 6.73 8.03 12.67
N GLY A 581 7.72 8.90 12.92
CA GLY A 581 8.66 9.35 11.89
C GLY A 581 8.08 10.31 10.82
N MET A 582 6.79 10.68 10.88
CA MET A 582 6.15 11.56 9.89
C MET A 582 5.24 12.62 10.53
N PRO A 583 5.77 13.56 11.35
CA PRO A 583 4.97 14.54 12.08
C PRO A 583 4.21 15.55 11.18
N TRP A 584 4.59 15.67 9.91
CA TRP A 584 3.88 16.50 8.93
C TRP A 584 2.59 15.85 8.38
N VAL A 585 2.41 14.54 8.59
CA VAL A 585 1.18 13.85 8.19
C VAL A 585 0.12 14.12 9.25
N GLN A 586 -0.89 14.90 8.87
CA GLN A 586 -2.00 15.29 9.73
C GLN A 586 -3.31 14.70 9.21
N SER A 587 -4.16 14.28 10.14
CA SER A 587 -5.52 13.88 9.83
C SER A 587 -6.39 15.11 9.52
N ALA A 588 -7.25 15.02 8.51
CA ALA A 588 -8.30 16.00 8.30
C ALA A 588 -9.33 15.89 9.43
N ARG A 589 -9.93 17.00 9.85
CA ARG A 589 -10.90 16.97 10.94
C ARG A 589 -12.19 16.28 10.48
N PRO A 590 -12.76 15.36 11.28
CA PRO A 590 -14.02 14.69 10.93
C PRO A 590 -15.15 15.67 10.57
N ASP A 591 -15.28 16.78 11.29
CA ASP A 591 -16.33 17.78 11.03
C ASP A 591 -16.13 18.52 9.69
N GLU A 592 -14.88 18.75 9.29
CA GLU A 592 -14.56 19.34 7.97
C GLU A 592 -14.91 18.35 6.84
N CYS A 593 -14.71 17.05 7.06
CA CYS A 593 -15.12 16.01 6.12
C CYS A 593 -16.64 15.91 6.01
N LEU A 594 -17.36 16.02 7.13
CA LEU A 594 -18.82 16.01 7.16
C LEU A 594 -19.41 17.21 6.41
N ALA A 595 -18.87 18.41 6.63
CA ALA A 595 -19.29 19.60 5.90
C ALA A 595 -19.06 19.48 4.38
N GLN A 596 -17.99 18.81 3.95
CA GLN A 596 -17.76 18.52 2.53
C GLN A 596 -18.74 17.50 1.97
N LEU A 597 -19.16 16.50 2.76
CA LEU A 597 -20.20 15.56 2.37
C LEU A 597 -21.54 16.28 2.11
N ASP A 598 -21.91 17.23 2.98
CA ASP A 598 -23.14 18.02 2.84
C ASP A 598 -23.15 18.91 1.59
N SER A 599 -21.97 19.24 1.07
CA SER A 599 -21.81 20.05 -0.14
C SER A 599 -21.88 19.25 -1.45
N LEU A 600 -22.00 17.91 -1.38
CA LEU A 600 -22.09 17.06 -2.57
C LEU A 600 -23.48 17.16 -3.24
N ASP A 601 -23.55 16.70 -4.50
CA ASP A 601 -24.74 16.76 -5.36
C ASP A 601 -26.01 16.20 -4.68
N ALA A 602 -27.17 16.80 -4.96
CA ALA A 602 -28.48 16.36 -4.47
C ALA A 602 -28.81 14.90 -4.81
N THR A 603 -28.27 14.37 -5.90
CA THR A 603 -28.40 12.94 -6.28
C THR A 603 -27.71 12.02 -5.27
N LEU A 604 -26.54 12.37 -4.76
CA LEU A 604 -25.82 11.63 -3.72
C LEU A 604 -26.57 11.66 -2.39
N ALA A 605 -27.18 12.80 -2.05
CA ALA A 605 -27.97 12.99 -0.84
C ALA A 605 -29.14 11.99 -0.75
N SER A 606 -29.73 11.60 -1.88
CA SER A 606 -30.81 10.60 -1.90
C SER A 606 -30.38 9.19 -1.46
N SER A 607 -29.09 8.87 -1.60
CA SER A 607 -28.52 7.57 -1.19
C SER A 607 -27.96 7.58 0.24
N LEU A 608 -27.80 8.75 0.86
CA LEU A 608 -27.22 8.90 2.19
C LEU A 608 -28.29 8.67 3.26
N ALA A 609 -28.12 7.63 4.08
CA ALA A 609 -29.06 7.27 5.14
C ALA A 609 -28.66 7.83 6.51
N ASP A 610 -27.37 7.89 6.82
CA ASP A 610 -26.83 8.36 8.10
C ASP A 610 -25.39 8.87 7.90
N ALA A 611 -25.02 9.94 8.59
CA ALA A 611 -23.66 10.49 8.57
C ALA A 611 -23.26 10.98 9.98
N LYS A 612 -22.10 10.53 10.48
CA LYS A 612 -21.62 10.82 11.84
C LYS A 612 -20.11 11.03 11.91
N THR A 613 -19.65 11.69 12.96
CA THR A 613 -18.23 11.81 13.31
C THR A 613 -17.93 11.01 14.58
N PHE A 614 -16.68 10.53 14.69
CA PHE A 614 -16.18 9.77 15.82
C PHE A 614 -14.79 10.27 16.23
N GLU A 615 -14.49 10.21 17.52
CA GLU A 615 -13.15 10.53 18.04
C GLU A 615 -12.23 9.30 18.02
N ARG A 616 -12.79 8.09 18.19
CA ARG A 616 -12.03 6.84 18.32
C ARG A 616 -12.52 5.78 17.33
N LEU A 617 -11.59 4.92 16.89
CA LEU A 617 -11.88 3.83 15.98
C LEU A 617 -12.84 2.80 16.60
N GLU A 618 -12.73 2.56 17.90
CA GLU A 618 -13.59 1.62 18.64
C GLU A 618 -15.06 1.99 18.55
N ASP A 619 -15.38 3.28 18.75
CA ASP A 619 -16.75 3.80 18.73
C ASP A 619 -17.33 3.69 17.32
N ALA A 620 -16.51 3.99 16.30
CA ALA A 620 -16.89 3.85 14.89
C ALA A 620 -17.17 2.39 14.50
N LEU A 621 -16.35 1.44 14.98
CA LEU A 621 -16.54 0.01 14.75
C LEU A 621 -17.81 -0.52 15.45
N GLN A 622 -18.11 -0.03 16.66
CA GLN A 622 -19.35 -0.38 17.37
C GLN A 622 -20.58 0.13 16.62
N TRP A 623 -20.59 1.39 16.17
CA TRP A 623 -21.68 1.95 15.37
C TRP A 623 -21.87 1.22 14.03
N ALA A 624 -20.78 0.82 13.39
CA ALA A 624 -20.85 0.00 12.17
C ALA A 624 -21.48 -1.37 12.45
N ALA A 625 -21.10 -2.02 13.56
CA ALA A 625 -21.66 -3.31 13.96
C ALA A 625 -23.15 -3.23 14.39
N GLN A 626 -23.56 -2.14 15.04
CA GLN A 626 -24.96 -1.93 15.46
C GLN A 626 -25.89 -1.78 14.25
N GLY A 627 -25.50 -1.01 13.23
CA GLY A 627 -26.34 -0.88 12.04
C GLY A 627 -26.56 -2.20 11.28
N ALA A 628 -25.65 -3.17 11.44
CA ALA A 628 -25.85 -4.52 10.93
C ALA A 628 -26.98 -5.27 11.65
N LYS A 629 -27.16 -5.00 12.94
CA LYS A 629 -28.14 -5.64 13.82
C LYS A 629 -29.50 -4.95 13.81
N ASP A 630 -29.54 -3.62 13.83
CA ASP A 630 -30.80 -2.86 13.87
C ASP A 630 -31.65 -3.15 12.62
N MET A 631 -31.00 -3.31 11.47
CA MET A 631 -31.66 -3.73 10.23
C MET A 631 -32.26 -5.15 10.28
N SER A 632 -31.78 -6.02 11.18
CA SER A 632 -32.36 -7.35 11.39
C SER A 632 -33.56 -7.35 12.36
N LEU A 633 -33.76 -6.27 13.13
CA LEU A 633 -34.77 -6.18 14.20
C LEU A 633 -36.04 -5.41 13.79
N GLU A 634 -36.02 -4.59 12.73
CA GLU A 634 -37.18 -3.79 12.25
C GLU A 634 -38.34 -4.63 11.64
N GLY A 635 -38.40 -5.94 11.89
CA GLY A 635 -39.56 -6.78 11.56
C GLY A 635 -39.77 -7.07 10.06
N LYS A 636 -38.80 -6.75 9.20
CA LYS A 636 -38.73 -7.21 7.81
C LYS A 636 -37.64 -8.28 7.70
N GLU A 637 -38.01 -9.54 7.83
CA GLU A 637 -37.13 -10.71 7.63
C GLU A 637 -36.58 -10.86 6.19
N GLU A 638 -36.60 -9.81 5.35
CA GLU A 638 -35.83 -9.83 4.12
C GLU A 638 -34.39 -9.46 4.45
N GLU A 639 -33.52 -10.48 4.50
CA GLU A 639 -32.06 -10.38 4.70
C GLU A 639 -31.42 -9.23 3.88
N ALA A 640 -31.36 -8.05 4.48
CA ALA A 640 -30.74 -6.90 3.86
C ALA A 640 -29.20 -7.06 3.89
N VAL A 641 -28.56 -6.83 2.75
CA VAL A 641 -27.10 -7.02 2.63
C VAL A 641 -26.40 -5.82 3.24
N HIS A 642 -25.55 -6.06 4.24
CA HIS A 642 -24.76 -5.01 4.89
C HIS A 642 -23.27 -5.20 4.67
N LEU A 643 -22.65 -4.25 3.99
CA LEU A 643 -21.22 -4.18 3.73
C LEU A 643 -20.58 -3.10 4.61
N ILE A 644 -19.51 -3.44 5.33
CA ILE A 644 -18.70 -2.48 6.08
C ILE A 644 -17.37 -2.27 5.38
N VAL A 645 -17.02 -1.02 5.11
CA VAL A 645 -15.80 -0.61 4.41
C VAL A 645 -15.04 0.38 5.29
N LEU A 646 -13.75 0.13 5.52
CA LEU A 646 -12.84 1.09 6.15
C LEU A 646 -11.84 1.57 5.10
N CYS A 647 -11.84 2.87 4.80
CA CYS A 647 -11.04 3.39 3.68
C CYS A 647 -10.53 4.83 3.86
N GLY A 648 -9.79 5.31 2.86
CA GLY A 648 -9.20 6.64 2.83
C GLY A 648 -7.70 6.59 3.09
N SER A 649 -7.26 7.17 4.20
CA SER A 649 -5.87 7.20 4.63
C SER A 649 -5.34 5.81 4.98
N LEU A 650 -4.16 5.46 4.46
CA LEU A 650 -3.44 4.24 4.89
C LEU A 650 -3.13 4.23 6.40
N TYR A 651 -3.09 5.38 7.06
CA TYR A 651 -2.84 5.45 8.50
C TYR A 651 -4.04 5.00 9.34
N LEU A 652 -5.27 5.22 8.85
CA LEU A 652 -6.47 4.63 9.47
C LEU A 652 -6.48 3.11 9.32
N VAL A 653 -6.05 2.63 8.16
CA VAL A 653 -5.88 1.20 7.92
C VAL A 653 -4.82 0.62 8.87
N GLY A 654 -3.72 1.34 9.10
CA GLY A 654 -2.71 1.00 10.12
C GLY A 654 -3.26 1.02 11.56
N ASP A 655 -4.12 1.98 11.91
CA ASP A 655 -4.82 1.99 13.20
C ASP A 655 -5.64 0.71 13.41
N LEU A 656 -6.37 0.26 12.39
CA LEU A 656 -7.14 -0.99 12.46
C LEU A 656 -6.23 -2.21 12.65
N TYR A 657 -5.11 -2.31 11.93
CA TYR A 657 -4.17 -3.42 12.11
C TYR A 657 -3.58 -3.45 13.53
N ARG A 658 -3.16 -2.30 14.06
CA ARG A 658 -2.65 -2.18 15.44
C ARG A 658 -3.73 -2.48 16.48
N PHE A 659 -4.97 -2.06 16.23
CA PHE A 659 -6.11 -2.38 17.07
C PHE A 659 -6.34 -3.90 17.18
N GLN A 660 -6.20 -4.64 16.09
CA GLN A 660 -6.32 -6.10 16.09
C GLN A 660 -5.17 -6.79 16.86
N GLU A 661 -3.94 -6.29 16.75
CA GLU A 661 -2.76 -6.88 17.41
C GLU A 661 -2.76 -6.72 18.93
N ARG A 662 -3.16 -5.54 19.44
CA ARG A 662 -3.22 -5.24 20.89
C ARG A 662 -4.14 -6.18 21.68
N ARG A 663 -4.91 -7.03 21.01
CA ARG A 663 -5.83 -8.01 21.61
C ARG A 663 -5.42 -9.47 21.40
N ILE A 664 -4.27 -9.71 20.77
CA ILE A 664 -3.67 -11.04 20.61
C ILE A 664 -2.55 -11.26 21.65
N GLU A 665 -1.99 -10.20 22.23
CA GLU A 665 -1.10 -10.32 23.39
C GLU A 665 -1.93 -10.54 24.68
N PRO A 666 -1.66 -11.63 25.44
CA PRO A 666 -2.44 -12.01 26.62
C PRO A 666 -2.23 -11.09 27.83
#